data_AF-A0A8H4Q2Q2-F1
#
_entry.id   AF-A0A8H4Q2Q2-F1
#
_cell.length_a   1.000
_cell.length_b   1.000
_cell.length_c   1.000
_cell.angle_alpha   90.00
_cell.angle_beta   90.00
_cell.angle_gamma   90.00
#
_symmetry.space_group_name_H-M   'P 1'
#
loop_
_entity.id
_entity.type
_entity.pdbx_description
1 polymer ?
#
loop_
_entity_poly.entity_id
_entity_poly.type
_entity_poly.pdbx_seq_one_letter_code
_entity_poly.pdbx_strand_id
1 'polypeptide(L)'
;MAEKRNSVVQLDRQRADSVAVTEKDLDGASSGGRRSDDVVANAPQSPISPVAFDSALFQQVHQVMASELSIPTLLTRLKQSIASAKEFALFLKKRSTFEDDHAQSLKKLCRLTLESSRRPEHRQGSFAQSYEEMVFIHDRMAENGLQFANSLHQMYEDLIELAASAERGRKIWKSNGMSAEQKVADLEQAMRKSKAKYDSLADEYDRARTGETRQGGKMLGAFKAHKSAAQHEEDLLRKVQAADQTYHGHVDALQKEKSHLLSTARPEAAQALQELIAETDAGVTLQMQKFAACNERLLLGNGLIISPHGGQDTGSVAAQRRSLREAVAAIDNTRDLHVFVAAHHGKIQPKAEVRYERNPLLNPPAQTAAAVSAPLTMNPPTVSQTPTSSFSASVPPAGSRSSTGNLGPMVSPDPPKPLQPPPHTRSFSHGNALQQQQQQTQTQTQTQQPRFGNGASQGPPQLGALPFQGGLPAPPSQARSGSPQDGRSPAYGQSLPVFGVPLSRLYERDSLAVPQTVHQCIQAVDLYGLGVEGIYRQSGSLNHINKLKAMFDADCQNPALDFRNPENFYHDVNSVTGLLKQFFRDLPDPLLTMEHHDAFIAAAKEEDDVVRRDSMHAIINALPDPNYATLRALTLHLHRVMDGSHVNRMNSHNLAVIFGPTLMGSDPSTAIADAGWQIKVIDTILQNTYQIFDDD
;
A
#
# COMPACT_ATOMS: atom_id res chain seq x y z
N MET A 1 17.65 -36.72 19.32
CA MET A 1 17.02 -35.49 19.83
C MET A 1 17.83 -34.79 20.92
N ALA A 2 18.50 -35.51 21.84
CA ALA A 2 19.29 -34.89 22.91
C ALA A 2 20.41 -33.92 22.42
N GLU A 3 21.11 -34.25 21.32
CA GLU A 3 22.18 -33.39 20.78
C GLU A 3 21.69 -32.02 20.28
N LYS A 4 20.48 -31.94 19.68
CA LYS A 4 19.89 -30.66 19.30
C LYS A 4 19.54 -29.79 20.52
N ARG A 5 19.26 -30.39 21.68
CA ARG A 5 18.94 -29.67 22.92
C ARG A 5 20.18 -29.04 23.56
N ASN A 6 21.36 -29.66 23.44
CA ASN A 6 22.63 -29.06 23.89
C ASN A 6 23.08 -27.89 23.00
N SER A 7 22.89 -28.00 21.67
CA SER A 7 23.35 -26.97 20.72
C SER A 7 22.68 -25.59 20.96
N VAL A 8 21.39 -25.55 21.28
CA VAL A 8 20.66 -24.30 21.56
C VAL A 8 21.14 -23.64 22.86
N VAL A 9 21.30 -24.42 23.94
CA VAL A 9 21.80 -23.91 25.24
C VAL A 9 23.25 -23.43 25.15
N GLN A 10 24.05 -24.03 24.27
CA GLN A 10 25.44 -23.63 24.04
C GLN A 10 25.54 -22.34 23.19
N LEU A 11 24.60 -22.12 22.26
CA LEU A 11 24.48 -20.88 21.49
C LEU A 11 24.06 -19.68 22.35
N ASP A 12 23.07 -19.83 23.24
CA ASP A 12 22.68 -18.73 24.15
C ASP A 12 23.81 -18.35 25.11
N ARG A 13 24.61 -19.33 25.56
CA ARG A 13 25.77 -19.08 26.43
C ARG A 13 26.91 -18.36 25.70
N GLN A 14 27.21 -18.75 24.46
CA GLN A 14 28.16 -18.03 23.60
C GLN A 14 27.69 -16.61 23.23
N ARG A 15 26.37 -16.39 23.17
CA ARG A 15 25.77 -15.08 22.92
C ARG A 15 25.85 -14.15 24.15
N ALA A 16 25.75 -14.70 25.37
CA ALA A 16 26.00 -13.96 26.60
C ALA A 16 27.48 -13.56 26.75
N ASP A 17 28.41 -14.49 26.50
CA ASP A 17 29.85 -14.23 26.63
C ASP A 17 30.37 -13.27 25.54
N SER A 18 29.84 -13.32 24.30
CA SER A 18 30.22 -12.37 23.23
C SER A 18 29.82 -10.91 23.50
N VAL A 19 28.75 -10.69 24.28
CA VAL A 19 28.30 -9.34 24.67
C VAL A 19 29.13 -8.78 25.83
N ALA A 20 29.67 -9.64 26.70
CA ALA A 20 30.52 -9.22 27.82
C ALA A 20 31.97 -8.85 27.44
N VAL A 21 32.43 -9.24 26.24
CA VAL A 21 33.82 -9.01 25.79
C VAL A 21 34.02 -7.67 25.08
N THR A 22 32.96 -6.99 24.64
CA THR A 22 33.05 -5.72 23.89
C THR A 22 33.07 -4.45 24.74
N GLU A 23 32.97 -4.54 26.08
CA GLU A 23 33.07 -3.39 27.01
C GLU A 23 34.45 -3.25 27.70
N LYS A 24 35.48 -3.96 27.23
CA LYS A 24 36.87 -3.82 27.74
C LYS A 24 37.90 -3.82 26.62
N ASP A 25 37.91 -2.76 25.82
CA ASP A 25 39.11 -2.22 25.18
C ASP A 25 38.76 -0.86 24.54
N LEU A 26 39.14 0.24 25.20
CA LEU A 26 39.44 1.59 24.66
C LEU A 26 39.50 2.63 25.80
N ASP A 27 40.46 2.47 26.71
CA ASP A 27 40.78 3.47 27.73
C ASP A 27 42.28 3.78 27.66
N GLY A 28 42.65 4.91 27.03
CA GLY A 28 44.05 5.35 26.96
C GLY A 28 44.44 6.26 25.78
N ALA A 29 44.12 7.56 25.87
CA ALA A 29 45.06 8.66 25.54
C ALA A 29 44.43 10.07 25.66
N SER A 30 44.80 10.77 26.74
CA SER A 30 45.19 12.20 26.80
C SER A 30 45.54 12.84 25.42
N SER A 31 45.24 14.10 25.06
CA SER A 31 44.69 15.27 25.80
C SER A 31 44.54 16.50 24.89
N GLY A 32 43.61 17.41 25.24
CA GLY A 32 43.84 18.87 25.14
C GLY A 32 42.99 19.67 24.14
N GLY A 33 42.33 20.73 24.63
CA GLY A 33 41.69 21.77 23.79
C GLY A 33 40.40 22.33 24.39
N ARG A 34 40.43 23.53 24.98
CA ARG A 34 39.24 24.22 25.53
C ARG A 34 38.54 25.11 24.49
N ARG A 35 37.21 25.11 24.50
CA ARG A 35 36.24 26.25 24.48
C ARG A 35 34.89 25.72 23.97
N SER A 36 33.84 25.68 24.79
CA SER A 36 32.93 26.82 25.08
C SER A 36 32.11 27.21 23.86
N ASP A 37 30.89 26.67 23.75
CA ASP A 37 29.65 27.43 23.57
C ASP A 37 28.43 26.53 23.85
N ASP A 38 27.38 27.09 24.45
CA ASP A 38 26.20 26.37 24.93
C ASP A 38 25.24 25.98 23.79
N VAL A 39 24.96 24.68 23.66
CA VAL A 39 23.75 24.19 22.99
C VAL A 39 23.12 23.11 23.85
N VAL A 40 21.93 23.39 24.39
CA VAL A 40 21.13 22.44 25.17
C VAL A 40 20.54 21.39 24.21
N ALA A 41 21.31 20.34 23.94
CA ALA A 41 20.85 19.16 23.22
C ALA A 41 20.38 18.10 24.23
N ASN A 42 19.09 17.79 24.20
CA ASN A 42 18.47 16.77 25.06
C ASN A 42 19.07 15.39 24.71
N ALA A 43 19.70 14.73 25.69
CA ALA A 43 20.41 13.47 25.45
C ALA A 43 19.44 12.32 25.08
N PRO A 44 19.86 11.37 24.22
CA PRO A 44 19.04 10.20 23.91
C PRO A 44 18.85 9.36 25.18
N GLN A 45 17.62 8.91 25.41
CA GLN A 45 17.26 8.09 26.57
C GLN A 45 18.04 6.77 26.56
N SER A 46 18.52 6.37 27.73
CA SER A 46 19.26 5.13 27.96
C SER A 46 18.45 3.89 27.53
N PRO A 47 19.10 2.79 27.12
CA PRO A 47 18.40 1.55 26.78
C PRO A 47 17.55 1.08 27.97
N ILE A 48 16.31 0.69 27.66
CA ILE A 48 15.30 0.25 28.64
C ILE A 48 15.89 -0.90 29.46
N SER A 49 16.10 -0.66 30.76
CA SER A 49 16.56 -1.69 31.68
C SER A 49 15.53 -2.83 31.74
N PRO A 50 15.95 -4.11 31.77
CA PRO A 50 15.02 -5.22 31.78
C PRO A 50 14.13 -5.14 33.03
N VAL A 51 12.82 -5.04 32.81
CA VAL A 51 11.82 -4.93 33.88
C VAL A 51 11.95 -6.15 34.80
N ALA A 52 12.09 -5.91 36.10
CA ALA A 52 12.21 -6.99 37.09
C ALA A 52 11.00 -7.93 36.98
N PHE A 53 11.25 -9.22 36.78
CA PHE A 53 10.22 -10.24 36.62
C PHE A 53 9.32 -10.30 37.86
N ASP A 54 8.05 -9.91 37.71
CA ASP A 54 7.06 -9.98 38.78
C ASP A 54 6.73 -11.45 39.12
N SER A 55 7.04 -11.85 40.36
CA SER A 55 6.77 -13.18 40.87
C SER A 55 5.27 -13.51 40.89
N ALA A 56 4.40 -12.52 41.06
CA ALA A 56 2.95 -12.69 41.02
C ALA A 56 2.48 -13.03 39.60
N LEU A 57 3.03 -12.35 38.57
CA LEU A 57 2.72 -12.63 37.17
C LEU A 57 3.11 -14.07 36.79
N PHE A 58 4.27 -14.56 37.24
CA PHE A 58 4.70 -15.94 36.97
C PHE A 58 3.71 -16.98 37.54
N GLN A 59 3.19 -16.75 38.74
CA GLN A 59 2.16 -17.62 39.34
C GLN A 59 0.84 -17.58 38.56
N GLN A 60 0.40 -16.39 38.12
CA GLN A 60 -0.81 -16.22 37.30
C GLN A 60 -0.67 -16.95 35.95
N VAL A 61 0.49 -16.82 35.28
CA VAL A 61 0.78 -17.54 34.03
C VAL A 61 0.71 -19.05 34.25
N HIS A 62 1.30 -19.58 35.32
CA HIS A 62 1.24 -21.01 35.61
C HIS A 62 -0.21 -21.51 35.84
N GLN A 63 -1.05 -20.72 36.53
CA GLN A 63 -2.47 -21.05 36.72
C GLN A 63 -3.23 -21.09 35.39
N VAL A 64 -3.05 -20.08 34.52
CA VAL A 64 -3.69 -20.04 33.20
C VAL A 64 -3.23 -21.21 32.32
N MET A 65 -1.93 -21.52 32.33
CA MET A 65 -1.35 -22.63 31.56
C MET A 65 -1.84 -24.01 32.00
N ALA A 66 -2.12 -24.21 33.29
CA ALA A 66 -2.72 -25.45 33.79
C ALA A 66 -4.24 -25.57 33.48
N SER A 67 -4.91 -24.44 33.27
CA SER A 67 -6.36 -24.36 33.06
C SER A 67 -6.82 -24.78 31.64
N GLU A 68 -8.12 -25.00 31.49
CA GLU A 68 -8.80 -25.20 30.20
C GLU A 68 -8.70 -23.98 29.25
N LEU A 69 -8.35 -22.80 29.76
CA LEU A 69 -8.18 -21.57 28.97
C LEU A 69 -6.84 -21.50 28.22
N SER A 70 -5.88 -22.36 28.57
CA SER A 70 -4.53 -22.41 27.99
C SER A 70 -4.55 -22.51 26.45
N ILE A 71 -5.13 -23.58 25.91
CA ILE A 71 -5.17 -23.86 24.47
C ILE A 71 -5.93 -22.76 23.69
N PRO A 72 -7.16 -22.34 24.06
CA PRO A 72 -7.86 -21.22 23.39
C PRO A 72 -7.08 -19.89 23.41
N THR A 73 -6.42 -19.57 24.53
CA THR A 73 -5.64 -18.33 24.68
C THR A 73 -4.42 -18.35 23.78
N LEU A 74 -3.64 -19.43 23.79
CA LEU A 74 -2.45 -19.57 22.95
C LEU A 74 -2.80 -19.63 21.45
N LEU A 75 -3.89 -20.29 21.07
CA LEU A 75 -4.39 -20.25 19.68
C LEU A 75 -4.76 -18.83 19.24
N THR A 76 -5.29 -18.01 20.15
CA THR A 76 -5.63 -16.61 19.87
C THR A 76 -4.36 -15.76 19.75
N ARG A 77 -3.39 -15.92 20.64
CA ARG A 77 -2.08 -15.24 20.54
C ARG A 77 -1.33 -15.62 19.27
N LEU A 78 -1.25 -16.90 18.92
CA LEU A 78 -0.61 -17.36 17.68
C LEU A 78 -1.31 -16.80 16.44
N LYS A 79 -2.63 -16.63 16.46
CA LYS A 79 -3.36 -15.95 15.37
C LYS A 79 -2.94 -14.47 15.24
N GLN A 80 -2.69 -13.77 16.34
CA GLN A 80 -2.16 -12.39 16.31
C GLN A 80 -0.73 -12.36 15.75
N SER A 81 0.17 -13.23 16.23
CA SER A 81 1.55 -13.35 15.71
C SER A 81 1.59 -13.61 14.20
N ILE A 82 0.75 -14.52 13.70
CA ILE A 82 0.61 -14.80 12.26
C ILE A 82 0.07 -13.58 11.49
N ALA A 83 -0.83 -12.80 12.08
CA ALA A 83 -1.36 -11.58 11.45
C ALA A 83 -0.27 -10.50 11.35
N SER A 84 0.48 -10.26 12.43
CA SER A 84 1.62 -9.33 12.46
C SER A 84 2.71 -9.71 11.45
N ALA A 85 3.05 -11.00 11.33
CA ALA A 85 4.01 -11.48 10.34
C ALA A 85 3.57 -11.16 8.89
N LYS A 86 2.28 -11.35 8.58
CA LYS A 86 1.72 -11.10 7.24
C LYS A 86 1.59 -9.60 6.92
N GLU A 87 1.27 -8.79 7.91
CA GLU A 87 1.18 -7.34 7.77
C GLU A 87 2.56 -6.74 7.45
N PHE A 88 3.58 -7.06 8.25
CA PHE A 88 4.94 -6.61 8.00
C PHE A 88 5.52 -7.16 6.68
N ALA A 89 5.21 -8.41 6.32
CA ALA A 89 5.56 -8.96 5.00
C ALA A 89 4.93 -8.16 3.85
N LEU A 90 3.65 -7.77 3.96
CA LEU A 90 2.96 -6.97 2.95
C LEU A 90 3.57 -5.55 2.83
N PHE A 91 3.96 -4.94 3.95
CA PHE A 91 4.72 -3.69 3.95
C PHE A 91 6.05 -3.83 3.20
N LEU A 92 6.86 -4.85 3.54
CA LEU A 92 8.14 -5.13 2.87
C LEU A 92 7.97 -5.35 1.37
N LYS A 93 6.93 -6.09 0.96
CA LYS A 93 6.59 -6.29 -0.46
C LYS A 93 6.35 -4.97 -1.17
N LYS A 94 5.44 -4.13 -0.66
CA LYS A 94 5.13 -2.82 -1.26
C LYS A 94 6.36 -1.93 -1.33
N ARG A 95 7.16 -1.86 -0.25
CA ARG A 95 8.40 -1.07 -0.22
C ARG A 95 9.43 -1.60 -1.22
N SER A 96 9.56 -2.92 -1.38
CA SER A 96 10.45 -3.51 -2.39
C SER A 96 10.10 -3.08 -3.81
N THR A 97 8.81 -3.09 -4.17
CA THR A 97 8.35 -2.65 -5.50
C THR A 97 8.61 -1.17 -5.75
N PHE A 98 8.29 -0.29 -4.79
CA PHE A 98 8.53 1.15 -4.95
C PHE A 98 10.01 1.49 -5.12
N GLU A 99 10.90 0.78 -4.41
CA GLU A 99 12.33 1.01 -4.55
C GLU A 99 12.89 0.43 -5.86
N ASP A 100 12.42 -0.75 -6.28
CA ASP A 100 12.77 -1.35 -7.57
C ASP A 100 12.35 -0.43 -8.73
N ASP A 101 11.10 0.03 -8.75
CA ASP A 101 10.59 1.01 -9.73
C ASP A 101 11.42 2.30 -9.76
N HIS A 102 11.79 2.83 -8.59
CA HIS A 102 12.63 4.02 -8.46
C HIS A 102 14.03 3.79 -9.04
N ALA A 103 14.69 2.70 -8.63
CA ALA A 103 16.05 2.39 -9.04
C ALA A 103 16.14 2.02 -10.53
N GLN A 104 15.18 1.26 -11.06
CA GLN A 104 15.07 0.99 -12.50
C GLN A 104 14.85 2.28 -13.30
N SER A 105 13.98 3.18 -12.82
CA SER A 105 13.74 4.47 -13.45
C SER A 105 14.99 5.35 -13.46
N LEU A 106 15.75 5.38 -12.35
CA LEU A 106 17.02 6.10 -12.26
C LEU A 106 18.08 5.51 -13.21
N LYS A 107 18.21 4.18 -13.31
CA LYS A 107 19.08 3.53 -14.31
C LYS A 107 18.68 3.88 -15.74
N LYS A 108 17.38 3.86 -16.05
CA LYS A 108 16.86 4.22 -17.38
C LYS A 108 17.18 5.67 -17.72
N LEU A 109 17.03 6.59 -16.77
CA LEU A 109 17.41 8.01 -16.91
C LEU A 109 18.92 8.15 -17.17
N CYS A 110 19.76 7.46 -16.40
CA CYS A 110 21.21 7.49 -16.57
C CYS A 110 21.63 7.02 -17.97
N ARG A 111 21.09 5.90 -18.46
CA ARG A 111 21.35 5.40 -19.81
C ARG A 111 20.95 6.39 -20.90
N LEU A 112 19.73 6.93 -20.84
CA LEU A 112 19.22 7.88 -21.84
C LEU A 112 20.02 9.19 -21.85
N THR A 113 20.43 9.66 -20.66
CA THR A 113 21.25 10.85 -20.50
C THR A 113 22.63 10.65 -21.13
N LEU A 114 23.25 9.49 -20.90
CA LEU A 114 24.55 9.15 -21.49
C LEU A 114 24.47 9.05 -23.01
N GLU A 115 23.44 8.41 -23.56
CA GLU A 115 23.17 8.33 -25.01
C GLU A 115 22.97 9.71 -25.65
N SER A 116 22.31 10.65 -24.97
CA SER A 116 22.15 12.02 -25.48
C SER A 116 23.45 12.84 -25.40
N SER A 117 24.20 12.74 -24.30
CA SER A 117 25.43 13.52 -24.06
C SER A 117 26.53 13.28 -25.09
N ARG A 118 26.56 12.08 -25.70
CA ARG A 118 27.55 11.67 -26.70
C ARG A 118 27.26 12.19 -28.12
N ARG A 119 26.14 12.89 -28.33
CA ARG A 119 25.80 13.48 -29.63
C ARG A 119 26.63 14.74 -29.92
N PRO A 120 27.09 14.96 -31.17
CA PRO A 120 28.05 16.03 -31.50
C PRO A 120 27.49 17.46 -31.32
N GLU A 121 26.17 17.63 -31.20
CA GLU A 121 25.52 18.91 -30.90
C GLU A 121 25.67 19.32 -29.42
N HIS A 122 26.06 18.39 -28.53
CA HIS A 122 26.28 18.67 -27.11
C HIS A 122 27.73 19.08 -26.86
N ARG A 123 27.93 19.89 -25.81
CA ARG A 123 29.25 20.36 -25.39
C ARG A 123 30.17 19.18 -25.03
N GLN A 124 31.32 19.14 -25.69
CA GLN A 124 32.38 18.14 -25.47
C GLN A 124 33.48 18.69 -24.55
N GLY A 125 34.47 17.86 -24.20
CA GLY A 125 35.61 18.26 -23.37
C GLY A 125 35.42 17.93 -21.89
N SER A 126 35.95 18.78 -21.00
CA SER A 126 35.88 18.59 -19.54
C SER A 126 34.44 18.56 -19.04
N PHE A 127 33.53 19.34 -19.63
CA PHE A 127 32.10 19.26 -19.34
C PHE A 127 31.51 17.85 -19.57
N ALA A 128 31.77 17.24 -20.73
CA ALA A 128 31.22 15.92 -21.06
C ALA A 128 31.75 14.84 -20.11
N GLN A 129 33.04 14.91 -19.75
CA GLN A 129 33.67 13.99 -18.80
C GLN A 129 33.07 14.12 -17.39
N SER A 130 32.91 15.35 -16.88
CA SER A 130 32.25 15.62 -15.60
C SER A 130 30.79 15.19 -15.58
N TYR A 131 30.08 15.35 -16.69
CA TYR A 131 28.68 14.93 -16.84
C TYR A 131 28.53 13.40 -16.90
N GLU A 132 29.45 12.70 -17.57
CA GLU A 132 29.51 11.22 -17.57
C GLU A 132 29.83 10.68 -16.17
N GLU A 133 30.72 11.32 -15.41
CA GLU A 133 31.02 10.95 -14.01
C GLU A 133 29.82 11.20 -13.08
N MET A 134 29.11 12.33 -13.24
CA MET A 134 27.86 12.63 -12.52
C MET A 134 26.79 11.55 -12.77
N VAL A 135 26.58 11.17 -14.04
CA VAL A 135 25.65 10.10 -14.43
C VAL A 135 26.09 8.74 -13.88
N PHE A 136 27.40 8.44 -13.88
CA PHE A 136 27.94 7.21 -13.31
C PHE A 136 27.70 7.11 -11.80
N ILE A 137 27.86 8.20 -11.03
CA ILE A 137 27.55 8.25 -9.60
C ILE A 137 26.06 7.90 -9.35
N HIS A 138 25.13 8.45 -10.14
CA HIS A 138 23.71 8.11 -10.02
C HIS A 138 23.38 6.67 -10.46
N ASP A 139 24.04 6.12 -11.49
CA ASP A 139 23.90 4.70 -11.85
C ASP A 139 24.39 3.77 -10.71
N ARG A 140 25.46 4.14 -9.99
CA ARG A 140 25.91 3.43 -8.78
C ARG A 140 24.89 3.50 -7.64
N MET A 141 24.23 4.64 -7.44
CA MET A 141 23.15 4.77 -6.44
C MET A 141 21.95 3.88 -6.79
N ALA A 142 21.55 3.84 -8.06
CA ALA A 142 20.51 2.93 -8.55
C ALA A 142 20.93 1.45 -8.37
N GLU A 143 22.21 1.16 -8.57
CA GLU A 143 22.94 -0.01 -8.05
C GLU A 143 22.46 -0.52 -6.69
N ASN A 144 22.67 0.35 -5.71
CA ASN A 144 22.44 0.11 -4.29
C ASN A 144 20.94 0.00 -3.98
N GLY A 145 20.11 0.83 -4.63
CA GLY A 145 18.65 0.76 -4.55
C GLY A 145 18.09 -0.59 -5.00
N LEU A 146 18.56 -1.15 -6.13
CA LEU A 146 18.15 -2.49 -6.59
C LEU A 146 18.55 -3.59 -5.61
N GLN A 147 19.73 -3.50 -4.99
CA GLN A 147 20.18 -4.49 -3.99
C GLN A 147 19.34 -4.42 -2.71
N PHE A 148 18.97 -3.21 -2.27
CA PHE A 148 18.06 -3.00 -1.14
C PHE A 148 16.65 -3.52 -1.46
N ALA A 149 16.09 -3.19 -2.64
CA ALA A 149 14.79 -3.69 -3.09
C ALA A 149 14.72 -5.23 -3.09
N ASN A 150 15.73 -5.90 -3.67
CA ASN A 150 15.84 -7.36 -3.66
C ASN A 150 15.95 -7.93 -2.23
N SER A 151 16.68 -7.26 -1.34
CA SER A 151 16.78 -7.67 0.08
C SER A 151 15.41 -7.61 0.78
N LEU A 152 14.66 -6.51 0.59
CA LEU A 152 13.31 -6.37 1.14
C LEU A 152 12.35 -7.43 0.58
N HIS A 153 12.47 -7.77 -0.71
CA HIS A 153 11.64 -8.78 -1.34
C HIS A 153 11.90 -10.18 -0.76
N GLN A 154 13.18 -10.56 -0.57
CA GLN A 154 13.54 -11.83 0.07
C GLN A 154 12.99 -11.91 1.49
N MET A 155 13.09 -10.84 2.27
CA MET A 155 12.54 -10.79 3.64
C MET A 155 11.01 -10.94 3.68
N TYR A 156 10.30 -10.48 2.65
CA TYR A 156 8.86 -10.69 2.49
C TYR A 156 8.54 -12.18 2.24
N GLU A 157 9.26 -12.86 1.33
CA GLU A 157 9.08 -14.29 1.07
C GLU A 157 9.38 -15.13 2.33
N ASP A 158 10.49 -14.86 3.02
CA ASP A 158 10.85 -15.50 4.31
C ASP A 158 9.70 -15.43 5.34
N LEU A 159 9.06 -14.26 5.48
CA LEU A 159 7.97 -14.04 6.44
C LEU A 159 6.66 -14.70 6.00
N ILE A 160 6.37 -14.76 4.70
CA ILE A 160 5.20 -15.48 4.18
C ILE A 160 5.35 -16.99 4.43
N GLU A 161 6.55 -17.56 4.23
CA GLU A 161 6.81 -18.97 4.54
C GLU A 161 6.66 -19.25 6.05
N LEU A 162 7.26 -18.42 6.91
CA LEU A 162 7.12 -18.50 8.36
C LEU A 162 5.64 -18.47 8.79
N ALA A 163 4.88 -17.49 8.29
CA ALA A 163 3.45 -17.35 8.60
C ALA A 163 2.60 -18.52 8.07
N ALA A 164 2.99 -19.13 6.94
CA ALA A 164 2.34 -20.32 6.39
C ALA A 164 2.69 -21.60 7.17
N SER A 165 3.90 -21.70 7.73
CA SER A 165 4.29 -22.75 8.67
C SER A 165 3.47 -22.66 9.96
N ALA A 166 3.47 -21.48 10.60
CA ALA A 166 2.72 -21.22 11.82
C ALA A 166 1.20 -21.43 11.66
N GLU A 167 0.61 -21.04 10.53
CA GLU A 167 -0.82 -21.29 10.23
C GLU A 167 -1.15 -22.79 10.11
N ARG A 168 -0.23 -23.61 9.56
CA ARG A 168 -0.39 -25.08 9.55
C ARG A 168 -0.31 -25.64 10.97
N GLY A 169 0.70 -25.24 11.75
CA GLY A 169 0.86 -25.63 13.15
C GLY A 169 -0.38 -25.28 14.00
N ARG A 170 -0.89 -24.05 13.87
CA ARG A 170 -2.11 -23.60 14.58
C ARG A 170 -3.34 -24.46 14.25
N LYS A 171 -3.51 -24.88 13.00
CA LYS A 171 -4.63 -25.75 12.59
C LYS A 171 -4.52 -27.16 13.19
N ILE A 172 -3.32 -27.74 13.18
CA ILE A 172 -3.04 -29.06 13.78
C ILE A 172 -3.36 -29.04 15.28
N TRP A 173 -2.78 -28.09 16.02
CA TRP A 173 -2.98 -28.02 17.47
C TRP A 173 -4.37 -27.53 17.89
N LYS A 174 -5.07 -26.74 17.06
CA LYS A 174 -6.50 -26.49 17.25
C LYS A 174 -7.31 -27.78 17.18
N SER A 175 -7.03 -28.67 16.22
CA SER A 175 -7.75 -29.94 16.10
C SER A 175 -7.39 -30.89 17.25
N ASN A 176 -6.10 -31.11 17.48
CA ASN A 176 -5.62 -32.09 18.46
C ASN A 176 -5.96 -31.68 19.90
N GLY A 177 -5.69 -30.42 20.27
CA GLY A 177 -5.95 -29.91 21.62
C GLY A 177 -7.44 -29.87 21.96
N MET A 178 -8.28 -29.32 21.05
CA MET A 178 -9.73 -29.26 21.30
C MET A 178 -10.39 -30.64 21.30
N SER A 179 -9.88 -31.61 20.53
CA SER A 179 -10.41 -32.98 20.52
C SER A 179 -10.23 -33.69 21.87
N ALA A 180 -9.09 -33.48 22.53
CA ALA A 180 -8.81 -34.03 23.86
C ALA A 180 -9.74 -33.43 24.94
N GLU A 181 -9.93 -32.11 24.92
CA GLU A 181 -10.86 -31.41 25.82
C GLU A 181 -12.33 -31.86 25.58
N GLN A 182 -12.77 -31.93 24.31
CA GLN A 182 -14.12 -32.36 23.94
C GLN A 182 -14.42 -33.79 24.42
N LYS A 183 -13.46 -34.71 24.27
CA LYS A 183 -13.61 -36.10 24.72
C LYS A 183 -13.86 -36.21 26.23
N VAL A 184 -13.24 -35.36 27.05
CA VAL A 184 -13.50 -35.30 28.50
C VAL A 184 -14.88 -34.69 28.78
N ALA A 185 -15.28 -33.65 28.04
CA ALA A 185 -16.63 -33.07 28.17
C ALA A 185 -17.75 -34.06 27.82
N ASP A 186 -17.57 -34.86 26.77
CA ASP A 186 -18.52 -35.90 26.35
C ASP A 186 -18.65 -37.02 27.39
N LEU A 187 -17.51 -37.48 27.95
CA LEU A 187 -17.49 -38.44 29.06
C LEU A 187 -18.16 -37.89 30.32
N GLU A 188 -17.94 -36.61 30.63
CA GLU A 188 -18.59 -35.96 31.77
C GLU A 188 -20.11 -35.87 31.56
N GLN A 189 -20.56 -35.55 30.35
CA GLN A 189 -21.99 -35.56 30.02
C GLN A 189 -22.59 -36.97 30.12
N ALA A 190 -21.88 -38.00 29.69
CA ALA A 190 -22.30 -39.41 29.81
C ALA A 190 -22.37 -39.87 31.27
N MET A 191 -21.41 -39.46 32.11
CA MET A 191 -21.40 -39.70 33.55
C MET A 191 -22.58 -38.99 34.24
N ARG A 192 -22.84 -37.70 33.94
CA ARG A 192 -24.00 -36.97 34.49
C ARG A 192 -25.33 -37.64 34.11
N LYS A 193 -25.46 -38.16 32.88
CA LYS A 193 -26.64 -38.91 32.41
C LYS A 193 -26.81 -40.25 33.14
N SER A 194 -25.74 -41.03 33.37
CA SER A 194 -25.84 -42.28 34.12
C SER A 194 -26.11 -42.04 35.61
N LYS A 195 -25.53 -40.99 36.21
CA LYS A 195 -25.83 -40.58 37.59
C LYS A 195 -27.32 -40.25 37.76
N ALA A 196 -27.89 -39.38 36.91
CA ALA A 196 -29.30 -39.01 37.01
C ALA A 196 -30.25 -40.22 36.85
N LYS A 197 -29.86 -41.21 36.03
CA LYS A 197 -30.60 -42.47 35.89
C LYS A 197 -30.48 -43.37 37.12
N TYR A 198 -29.30 -43.44 37.74
CA TYR A 198 -29.08 -44.14 39.01
C TYR A 198 -29.91 -43.49 40.13
N ASP A 199 -29.79 -42.16 40.32
CA ASP A 199 -30.53 -41.40 41.32
C ASP A 199 -32.05 -41.64 41.18
N SER A 200 -32.59 -41.53 39.96
CA SER A 200 -34.01 -41.77 39.68
C SER A 200 -34.47 -43.21 39.99
N LEU A 201 -33.64 -44.22 39.72
CA LEU A 201 -33.97 -45.61 40.01
C LEU A 201 -33.84 -45.93 41.51
N ALA A 202 -32.90 -45.29 42.21
CA ALA A 202 -32.75 -45.40 43.65
C ALA A 202 -33.96 -44.81 44.38
N ASP A 203 -34.42 -43.63 43.96
CA ASP A 203 -35.68 -43.00 44.40
C ASP A 203 -36.90 -43.92 44.19
N GLU A 204 -37.02 -44.54 43.00
CA GLU A 204 -38.10 -45.49 42.71
C GLU A 204 -38.04 -46.74 43.60
N TYR A 205 -36.83 -47.28 43.84
CA TYR A 205 -36.61 -48.41 44.72
C TYR A 205 -36.97 -48.09 46.17
N ASP A 206 -36.55 -46.94 46.70
CA ASP A 206 -36.86 -46.55 48.08
C ASP A 206 -38.35 -46.29 48.31
N ARG A 207 -39.06 -45.69 47.34
CA ARG A 207 -40.54 -45.56 47.41
C ARG A 207 -41.25 -46.93 47.37
N ALA A 208 -40.73 -47.87 46.58
CA ALA A 208 -41.26 -49.24 46.54
C ALA A 208 -41.03 -49.99 47.85
N ARG A 209 -39.84 -49.83 48.47
CA ARG A 209 -39.44 -50.43 49.75
C ARG A 209 -40.19 -49.86 50.96
N THR A 210 -40.46 -48.55 50.98
CA THR A 210 -41.24 -47.89 52.03
C THR A 210 -42.75 -48.10 51.90
N GLY A 211 -43.23 -48.56 50.73
CA GLY A 211 -44.63 -48.85 50.47
C GLY A 211 -45.50 -47.62 50.13
N GLU A 212 -44.89 -46.44 49.98
CA GLU A 212 -45.60 -45.19 49.66
C GLU A 212 -46.32 -45.24 48.29
N THR A 213 -45.91 -46.13 47.39
CA THR A 213 -46.54 -46.38 46.08
C THR A 213 -48.03 -46.78 46.15
N ARG A 214 -48.59 -47.03 47.35
CA ARG A 214 -50.01 -47.38 47.54
C ARG A 214 -50.98 -46.20 47.71
N GLN A 215 -50.52 -44.96 47.90
CA GLN A 215 -51.41 -43.80 48.10
C GLN A 215 -51.56 -42.91 46.86
N GLY A 216 -52.13 -43.43 45.77
CA GLY A 216 -52.47 -42.58 44.62
C GLY A 216 -53.02 -43.29 43.39
N GLY A 217 -54.36 -43.33 43.25
CA GLY A 217 -55.02 -43.65 41.97
C GLY A 217 -55.86 -44.92 41.99
N LYS A 218 -57.08 -44.82 41.44
CA LYS A 218 -58.06 -45.91 41.37
C LYS A 218 -57.69 -46.92 40.28
N MET A 219 -57.96 -48.18 40.58
CA MET A 219 -57.92 -49.33 39.68
C MET A 219 -58.78 -49.13 38.42
N LEU A 220 -58.17 -49.20 37.23
CA LEU A 220 -58.86 -49.54 35.98
C LEU A 220 -57.85 -50.09 34.96
N GLY A 221 -58.15 -51.24 34.34
CA GLY A 221 -57.31 -51.86 33.30
C GLY A 221 -56.68 -53.20 33.69
N ALA A 222 -57.38 -54.29 33.39
CA ALA A 222 -56.87 -55.66 33.55
C ALA A 222 -55.85 -56.04 32.44
N PHE A 223 -55.18 -57.19 32.62
CA PHE A 223 -54.25 -57.84 31.68
C PHE A 223 -52.80 -57.32 31.61
N LYS A 224 -52.10 -57.36 32.76
CA LYS A 224 -50.74 -57.94 32.78
C LYS A 224 -50.49 -58.68 34.10
N ALA A 225 -49.86 -59.84 34.02
CA ALA A 225 -49.77 -60.77 35.15
C ALA A 225 -49.04 -60.16 36.37
N HIS A 226 -49.54 -60.49 37.57
CA HIS A 226 -48.97 -60.04 38.84
C HIS A 226 -47.49 -60.42 38.97
N LYS A 227 -46.61 -59.42 38.97
CA LYS A 227 -45.42 -59.50 39.83
C LYS A 227 -45.86 -59.24 41.26
N SER A 228 -45.40 -60.07 42.20
CA SER A 228 -45.56 -59.79 43.63
C SER A 228 -44.89 -58.46 43.98
N ALA A 229 -45.33 -57.77 45.03
CA ALA A 229 -44.66 -56.55 45.50
C ALA A 229 -43.15 -56.81 45.75
N ALA A 230 -42.81 -57.95 46.34
CA ALA A 230 -41.43 -58.40 46.53
C ALA A 230 -40.67 -58.63 45.21
N GLN A 231 -41.33 -59.13 44.15
CA GLN A 231 -40.70 -59.29 42.83
C GLN A 231 -40.50 -57.95 42.11
N HIS A 232 -41.39 -56.98 42.35
CA HIS A 232 -41.23 -55.63 41.82
C HIS A 232 -40.08 -54.88 42.52
N GLU A 233 -39.96 -55.04 43.83
CA GLU A 233 -38.83 -54.55 44.63
C GLU A 233 -37.50 -55.18 44.18
N GLU A 234 -37.45 -56.52 44.02
CA GLU A 234 -36.24 -57.22 43.56
C GLU A 234 -35.82 -56.79 42.14
N ASP A 235 -36.78 -56.60 41.23
CA ASP A 235 -36.52 -56.06 39.88
C ASP A 235 -35.97 -54.64 39.92
N LEU A 236 -36.49 -53.78 40.80
CA LEU A 236 -36.00 -52.41 40.98
C LEU A 236 -34.58 -52.43 41.56
N LEU A 237 -34.32 -53.26 42.57
CA LEU A 237 -32.98 -53.44 43.14
C LEU A 237 -31.95 -53.88 42.07
N ARG A 238 -32.31 -54.85 41.22
CA ARG A 238 -31.45 -55.26 40.09
C ARG A 238 -31.20 -54.14 39.09
N LYS A 239 -32.21 -53.30 38.81
CA LYS A 239 -32.05 -52.13 37.94
C LYS A 239 -31.16 -51.05 38.55
N VAL A 240 -31.29 -50.80 39.87
CA VAL A 240 -30.41 -49.88 40.61
C VAL A 240 -28.97 -50.37 40.56
N GLN A 241 -28.72 -51.65 40.86
CA GLN A 241 -27.38 -52.25 40.80
C GLN A 241 -26.76 -52.18 39.40
N ALA A 242 -27.54 -52.40 38.33
CA ALA A 242 -27.07 -52.26 36.96
C ALA A 242 -26.80 -50.78 36.57
N ALA A 243 -27.61 -49.85 37.06
CA ALA A 243 -27.40 -48.41 36.86
C ALA A 243 -26.17 -47.91 37.63
N ASP A 244 -25.94 -48.42 38.85
CA ASP A 244 -24.77 -48.13 39.68
C ASP A 244 -23.47 -48.60 39.01
N GLN A 245 -23.41 -49.85 38.54
CA GLN A 245 -22.27 -50.34 37.75
C GLN A 245 -22.02 -49.51 36.49
N THR A 246 -23.07 -49.06 35.81
CA THR A 246 -22.96 -48.18 34.64
C THR A 246 -22.43 -46.80 35.02
N TYR A 247 -22.89 -46.23 36.14
CA TYR A 247 -22.42 -44.95 36.66
C TYR A 247 -20.95 -45.03 37.10
N HIS A 248 -20.59 -46.04 37.89
CA HIS A 248 -19.21 -46.30 38.32
C HIS A 248 -18.26 -46.45 37.12
N GLY A 249 -18.63 -47.25 36.10
CA GLY A 249 -17.84 -47.39 34.88
C GLY A 249 -17.66 -46.08 34.09
N HIS A 250 -18.66 -45.19 34.07
CA HIS A 250 -18.51 -43.85 33.50
C HIS A 250 -17.61 -42.93 34.35
N VAL A 251 -17.66 -43.04 35.68
CA VAL A 251 -16.78 -42.29 36.59
C VAL A 251 -15.32 -42.72 36.40
N ASP A 252 -15.04 -44.02 36.35
CA ASP A 252 -13.68 -44.55 36.13
C ASP A 252 -13.12 -44.13 34.76
N ALA A 253 -13.94 -44.20 33.70
CA ALA A 253 -13.57 -43.75 32.37
C ALA A 253 -13.25 -42.24 32.34
N LEU A 254 -14.08 -41.41 33.01
CA LEU A 254 -13.86 -39.98 33.13
C LEU A 254 -12.59 -39.65 33.94
N GLN A 255 -12.37 -40.31 35.07
CA GLN A 255 -11.16 -40.11 35.89
C GLN A 255 -9.89 -40.47 35.11
N LYS A 256 -9.90 -41.58 34.39
CA LYS A 256 -8.79 -42.03 33.54
C LYS A 256 -8.49 -41.04 32.41
N GLU A 257 -9.52 -40.59 31.69
CA GLU A 257 -9.30 -39.64 30.58
C GLU A 257 -8.88 -38.25 31.10
N LYS A 258 -9.47 -37.79 32.20
CA LYS A 258 -9.14 -36.49 32.82
C LYS A 258 -7.72 -36.47 33.37
N SER A 259 -7.22 -37.58 33.95
CA SER A 259 -5.83 -37.66 34.39
C SER A 259 -4.85 -37.60 33.21
N HIS A 260 -5.14 -38.29 32.10
CA HIS A 260 -4.36 -38.23 30.87
C HIS A 260 -4.36 -36.84 30.21
N LEU A 261 -5.52 -36.17 30.18
CA LEU A 261 -5.65 -34.79 29.68
C LEU A 261 -4.74 -33.83 30.44
N LEU A 262 -4.79 -33.88 31.78
CA LEU A 262 -4.03 -32.97 32.65
C LEU A 262 -2.54 -33.27 32.70
N SER A 263 -2.14 -34.55 32.65
CA SER A 263 -0.72 -34.95 32.75
C SER A 263 0.04 -34.89 31.42
N THR A 264 -0.65 -35.08 30.29
CA THR A 264 0.00 -35.28 28.99
C THR A 264 -0.55 -34.35 27.91
N ALA A 265 -1.82 -34.52 27.54
CA ALA A 265 -2.33 -33.92 26.29
C ALA A 265 -2.41 -32.38 26.32
N ARG A 266 -2.82 -31.79 27.44
CA ARG A 266 -2.86 -30.33 27.60
C ARG A 266 -1.46 -29.71 27.69
N PRO A 267 -0.53 -30.20 28.55
CA PRO A 267 0.86 -29.72 28.56
C PRO A 267 1.55 -29.80 27.20
N GLU A 268 1.41 -30.92 26.47
CA GLU A 268 2.01 -31.11 25.15
C GLU A 268 1.48 -30.09 24.13
N ALA A 269 0.16 -29.94 24.03
CA ALA A 269 -0.47 -28.98 23.12
C ALA A 269 -0.13 -27.53 23.47
N ALA A 270 -0.08 -27.21 24.76
CA ALA A 270 0.26 -25.87 25.24
C ALA A 270 1.73 -25.52 24.97
N GLN A 271 2.67 -26.44 25.23
CA GLN A 271 4.09 -26.25 24.92
C GLN A 271 4.30 -26.06 23.42
N ALA A 272 3.72 -26.92 22.58
CA ALA A 272 3.90 -26.82 21.12
C ALA A 272 3.30 -25.51 20.54
N LEU A 273 2.21 -25.01 21.13
CA LEU A 273 1.67 -23.68 20.78
C LEU A 273 2.58 -22.53 21.25
N GLN A 274 3.19 -22.63 22.44
CA GLN A 274 4.17 -21.65 22.92
C GLN A 274 5.42 -21.61 22.03
N GLU A 275 5.93 -22.77 21.60
CA GLU A 275 7.07 -22.88 20.69
C GLU A 275 6.76 -22.21 19.34
N LEU A 276 5.58 -22.47 18.75
CA LEU A 276 5.12 -21.81 17.51
C LEU A 276 4.96 -20.28 17.66
N ILE A 277 4.48 -19.80 18.81
CA ILE A 277 4.39 -18.36 19.10
C ILE A 277 5.79 -17.75 19.17
N ALA A 278 6.70 -18.37 19.94
CA ALA A 278 8.06 -17.88 20.11
C ALA A 278 8.85 -17.88 18.79
N GLU A 279 8.73 -18.92 17.98
CA GLU A 279 9.32 -18.99 16.63
C GLU A 279 8.79 -17.89 15.71
N THR A 280 7.47 -17.67 15.70
CA THR A 280 6.84 -16.64 14.86
C THR A 280 7.26 -15.23 15.31
N ASP A 281 7.15 -14.92 16.61
CA ASP A 281 7.46 -13.59 17.16
C ASP A 281 8.96 -13.27 17.03
N ALA A 282 9.85 -14.25 17.25
CA ALA A 282 11.29 -14.09 17.04
C ALA A 282 11.64 -13.91 15.55
N GLY A 283 10.99 -14.66 14.65
CA GLY A 283 11.19 -14.53 13.20
C GLY A 283 10.76 -13.15 12.67
N VAL A 284 9.63 -12.61 13.12
CA VAL A 284 9.21 -11.24 12.81
C VAL A 284 10.23 -10.22 13.34
N THR A 285 10.64 -10.36 14.61
CA THR A 285 11.61 -9.45 15.24
C THR A 285 12.95 -9.43 14.49
N LEU A 286 13.46 -10.60 14.09
CA LEU A 286 14.69 -10.73 13.31
C LEU A 286 14.59 -10.02 11.95
N GLN A 287 13.45 -10.12 11.27
CA GLN A 287 13.25 -9.45 9.98
C GLN A 287 13.07 -7.93 10.17
N MET A 288 12.47 -7.46 11.26
CA MET A 288 12.44 -6.02 11.59
C MET A 288 13.85 -5.46 11.88
N GLN A 289 14.70 -6.22 12.57
CA GLN A 289 16.11 -5.84 12.80
C GLN A 289 16.92 -5.80 11.49
N LYS A 290 16.74 -6.81 10.62
CA LYS A 290 17.32 -6.80 9.26
C LYS A 290 16.84 -5.59 8.45
N PHE A 291 15.56 -5.23 8.54
CA PHE A 291 15.01 -4.07 7.84
C PHE A 291 15.73 -2.78 8.24
N ALA A 292 15.89 -2.53 9.55
CA ALA A 292 16.63 -1.37 10.04
C ALA A 292 18.07 -1.32 9.49
N ALA A 293 18.83 -2.41 9.64
CA ALA A 293 20.21 -2.52 9.16
C ALA A 293 20.33 -2.37 7.63
N CYS A 294 19.34 -2.82 6.86
CA CYS A 294 19.29 -2.62 5.41
C CYS A 294 19.06 -1.15 5.02
N ASN A 295 18.23 -0.40 5.76
CA ASN A 295 18.03 1.03 5.52
C ASN A 295 19.29 1.84 5.84
N GLU A 296 19.94 1.56 6.99
CA GLU A 296 21.22 2.18 7.38
C GLU A 296 22.30 1.93 6.32
N ARG A 297 22.40 0.70 5.82
CA ARG A 297 23.35 0.32 4.77
C ARG A 297 23.06 1.01 3.43
N LEU A 298 21.80 1.17 3.04
CA LEU A 298 21.43 1.91 1.84
C LEU A 298 21.90 3.36 1.93
N LEU A 299 21.57 4.05 3.04
CA LEU A 299 21.91 5.46 3.23
C LEU A 299 23.43 5.67 3.29
N LEU A 300 24.15 4.85 4.07
CA LEU A 300 25.61 4.91 4.16
C LEU A 300 26.27 4.60 2.80
N GLY A 301 25.80 3.56 2.10
CA GLY A 301 26.32 3.19 0.78
C GLY A 301 26.13 4.31 -0.26
N ASN A 302 24.96 4.95 -0.28
CA ASN A 302 24.70 6.10 -1.15
C ASN A 302 25.58 7.30 -0.77
N GLY A 303 25.79 7.56 0.52
CA GLY A 303 26.72 8.58 1.00
C GLY A 303 28.16 8.35 0.52
N LEU A 304 28.66 7.11 0.61
CA LEU A 304 29.99 6.72 0.13
C LEU A 304 30.12 6.74 -1.41
N ILE A 305 29.02 6.56 -2.15
CA ILE A 305 28.99 6.70 -3.61
C ILE A 305 29.08 8.17 -4.04
N ILE A 306 28.39 9.07 -3.33
CA ILE A 306 28.38 10.52 -3.62
C ILE A 306 29.67 11.20 -3.14
N SER A 307 30.18 10.80 -1.98
CA SER A 307 31.35 11.36 -1.32
C SER A 307 32.26 10.23 -0.81
N PRO A 308 33.03 9.59 -1.71
CA PRO A 308 33.98 8.56 -1.31
C PRO A 308 35.05 9.16 -0.39
N HIS A 309 35.29 8.52 0.75
CA HIS A 309 36.36 8.92 1.65
C HIS A 309 37.68 8.40 1.08
N GLY A 310 38.52 9.32 0.60
CA GLY A 310 39.85 8.99 0.09
C GLY A 310 40.77 8.52 1.23
N GLY A 311 40.87 7.21 1.41
CA GLY A 311 41.97 6.61 2.17
C GLY A 311 43.29 7.00 1.52
N GLN A 312 44.20 7.60 2.28
CA GLN A 312 45.43 8.21 1.76
C GLN A 312 46.52 7.17 1.41
N ASP A 313 46.13 5.90 1.26
CA ASP A 313 47.01 4.74 1.15
C ASP A 313 47.13 4.21 -0.29
N THR A 314 48.23 4.63 -0.92
CA THR A 314 49.04 3.83 -1.86
C THR A 314 48.35 3.17 -3.07
N GLY A 315 48.46 3.83 -4.22
CA GLY A 315 48.80 3.17 -5.49
C GLY A 315 47.74 2.33 -6.21
N SER A 316 46.56 2.09 -5.62
CA SER A 316 45.45 1.41 -6.31
C SER A 316 44.69 2.37 -7.24
N VAL A 317 44.32 1.89 -8.44
CA VAL A 317 43.49 2.64 -9.42
C VAL A 317 42.09 2.99 -8.85
N ALA A 318 41.69 2.39 -7.73
CA ALA A 318 40.49 2.76 -7.00
C ALA A 318 40.57 4.12 -6.26
N ALA A 319 41.78 4.66 -6.03
CA ALA A 319 42.03 5.84 -5.20
C ALA A 319 41.70 7.19 -5.86
N GLN A 320 40.96 7.19 -6.99
CA GLN A 320 40.76 8.40 -7.81
C GLN A 320 39.31 8.58 -8.30
N ARG A 321 38.33 8.16 -7.49
CA ARG A 321 36.94 8.60 -7.65
C ARG A 321 36.74 9.92 -6.93
N ARG A 322 36.37 10.95 -7.66
CA ARG A 322 36.00 12.25 -7.10
C ARG A 322 34.64 12.14 -6.41
N SER A 323 34.41 12.98 -5.40
CA SER A 323 33.04 13.26 -4.97
C SER A 323 32.25 13.91 -6.10
N LEU A 324 30.91 13.80 -6.05
CA LEU A 324 30.01 14.45 -6.99
C LEU A 324 30.29 15.96 -7.14
N ARG A 325 30.66 16.62 -6.03
CA ARG A 325 31.03 18.04 -5.99
C ARG A 325 32.34 18.30 -6.74
N GLU A 326 33.36 17.47 -6.55
CA GLU A 326 34.66 17.62 -7.23
C GLU A 326 34.59 17.25 -8.71
N ALA A 327 33.76 16.28 -9.10
CA ALA A 327 33.49 15.94 -10.49
C ALA A 327 32.92 17.15 -11.25
N VAL A 328 31.90 17.81 -10.70
CA VAL A 328 31.30 19.03 -11.28
C VAL A 328 32.25 20.23 -11.21
N ALA A 329 33.05 20.37 -10.15
CA ALA A 329 34.03 21.45 -10.03
C ALA A 329 35.20 21.36 -11.03
N ALA A 330 35.40 20.20 -11.68
CA ALA A 330 36.47 20.00 -12.67
C ALA A 330 36.15 20.51 -14.09
N ILE A 331 34.98 21.14 -14.29
CA ILE A 331 34.56 21.70 -15.59
C ILE A 331 35.35 22.99 -15.88
N ASP A 332 36.22 22.96 -16.89
CA ASP A 332 37.02 24.10 -17.34
C ASP A 332 36.44 24.70 -18.64
N ASN A 333 35.61 25.73 -18.48
CA ASN A 333 34.96 26.44 -19.57
C ASN A 333 35.94 27.11 -20.54
N THR A 334 37.05 27.65 -20.02
CA THR A 334 38.03 28.39 -20.83
C THR A 334 38.88 27.42 -21.65
N ARG A 335 39.33 26.32 -21.05
CA ARG A 335 40.06 25.26 -21.75
C ARG A 335 39.20 24.58 -22.82
N ASP A 336 37.95 24.23 -22.51
CA ASP A 336 37.03 23.62 -23.49
C ASP A 336 36.86 24.53 -24.73
N LEU A 337 36.62 25.83 -24.51
CA LEU A 337 36.49 26.81 -25.59
C LEU A 337 37.80 26.96 -26.40
N HIS A 338 38.95 27.06 -25.73
CA HIS A 338 40.24 27.17 -26.40
C HIS A 338 40.56 25.95 -27.25
N VAL A 339 40.29 24.73 -26.75
CA VAL A 339 40.47 23.48 -27.50
C VAL A 339 39.53 23.42 -28.71
N PHE A 340 38.27 23.83 -28.55
CA PHE A 340 37.30 23.87 -29.65
C PHE A 340 37.71 24.84 -30.77
N VAL A 341 38.18 26.05 -30.42
CA VAL A 341 38.68 27.04 -31.40
C VAL A 341 39.99 26.54 -32.03
N ALA A 342 40.91 25.98 -31.25
CA ALA A 342 42.17 25.43 -31.76
C ALA A 342 41.95 24.27 -32.76
N ALA A 343 40.93 23.44 -32.58
CA ALA A 343 40.55 22.40 -33.54
C ALA A 343 40.15 22.94 -34.93
N HIS A 344 39.86 24.25 -35.04
CA HIS A 344 39.58 24.94 -36.29
C HIS A 344 40.82 25.59 -36.93
N HIS A 345 41.98 25.60 -36.26
CA HIS A 345 43.21 26.24 -36.76
C HIS A 345 43.65 25.69 -38.13
N GLY A 346 43.52 24.37 -38.36
CA GLY A 346 43.82 23.76 -39.66
C GLY A 346 42.90 24.16 -40.82
N LYS A 347 41.83 24.93 -40.55
CA LYS A 347 40.90 25.46 -41.57
C LYS A 347 41.19 26.93 -41.92
N ILE A 348 42.20 27.55 -41.29
CA ILE A 348 42.61 28.93 -41.59
C ILE A 348 43.20 28.96 -43.01
N GLN A 349 42.52 29.65 -43.92
CA GLN A 349 43.10 29.96 -45.23
C GLN A 349 44.17 31.06 -45.04
N PRO A 350 45.34 30.95 -45.70
CA PRO A 350 46.33 32.02 -45.67
C PRO A 350 45.70 33.31 -46.21
N LYS A 351 45.91 34.42 -45.50
CA LYS A 351 45.32 35.72 -45.84
C LYS A 351 45.91 36.21 -47.16
N ALA A 352 45.19 36.02 -48.26
CA ALA A 352 45.54 36.58 -49.55
C ALA A 352 45.47 38.12 -49.47
N GLU A 353 46.61 38.78 -49.60
CA GLU A 353 46.67 40.24 -49.70
C GLU A 353 46.11 40.65 -51.06
N VAL A 354 44.99 41.40 -51.06
CA VAL A 354 44.32 41.84 -52.29
C VAL A 354 45.10 43.00 -52.89
N ARG A 355 46.13 42.65 -53.67
CA ARG A 355 46.95 43.61 -54.42
C ARG A 355 46.22 44.03 -55.70
N TYR A 356 46.08 45.34 -55.91
CA TYR A 356 45.70 45.86 -57.21
C TYR A 356 46.87 45.74 -58.20
N GLU A 357 46.79 44.77 -59.10
CA GLU A 357 47.68 44.67 -60.25
C GLU A 357 46.97 45.24 -61.48
N ARG A 358 47.45 46.39 -61.94
CA ARG A 358 46.91 47.07 -63.13
C ARG A 358 47.25 46.25 -64.38
N ASN A 359 46.26 46.03 -65.24
CA ASN A 359 46.43 45.28 -66.49
C ASN A 359 47.61 45.86 -67.31
N PRO A 360 48.59 45.04 -67.76
CA PRO A 360 49.78 45.48 -68.48
C PRO A 360 49.49 46.36 -69.71
N LEU A 361 48.33 46.18 -70.36
CA LEU A 361 47.92 46.99 -71.53
C LEU A 361 47.67 48.48 -71.20
N LEU A 362 47.57 48.83 -69.92
CA LEU A 362 47.40 50.22 -69.44
C LEU A 362 48.71 50.85 -68.93
N ASN A 363 49.85 50.15 -69.08
CA ASN A 363 51.20 50.68 -68.85
C ASN A 363 51.99 50.64 -70.18
N PRO A 364 52.05 51.74 -70.96
CA PRO A 364 52.99 51.82 -72.06
C PRO A 364 54.44 51.79 -71.53
N PRO A 365 55.39 51.12 -72.22
CA PRO A 365 56.76 51.02 -71.77
C PRO A 365 57.46 52.39 -71.88
N ALA A 366 57.78 52.99 -70.73
CA ALA A 366 58.70 54.12 -70.68
C ALA A 366 60.12 53.63 -71.02
N GLN A 367 60.57 53.91 -72.24
CA GLN A 367 61.95 53.67 -72.63
C GLN A 367 62.88 54.72 -72.00
N THR A 368 63.71 54.30 -71.06
CA THR A 368 65.08 54.82 -70.93
C THR A 368 66.04 53.65 -70.76
N ALA A 369 66.72 53.31 -71.85
CA ALA A 369 67.98 52.58 -71.87
C ALA A 369 69.09 53.40 -71.16
N ALA A 370 70.26 52.88 -70.80
CA ALA A 370 70.74 51.52 -70.50
C ALA A 370 72.22 51.65 -70.08
N ALA A 371 72.74 50.77 -69.21
CA ALA A 371 74.15 50.32 -69.26
C ALA A 371 74.44 49.15 -68.29
N VAL A 372 74.73 47.98 -68.87
CA VAL A 372 75.89 47.08 -68.61
C VAL A 372 76.61 47.21 -67.25
N SER A 373 76.89 46.15 -66.48
CA SER A 373 77.44 44.86 -66.93
C SER A 373 77.18 43.69 -65.96
N ALA A 374 77.12 42.47 -66.51
CA ALA A 374 77.31 41.23 -65.75
C ALA A 374 78.81 41.01 -65.42
N PRO A 375 79.11 40.09 -64.50
CA PRO A 375 79.90 38.93 -64.95
C PRO A 375 79.31 37.57 -64.57
N LEU A 376 79.91 36.53 -65.15
CA LEU A 376 79.43 35.15 -65.22
C LEU A 376 80.05 34.24 -64.15
N THR A 377 79.32 33.17 -63.82
CA THR A 377 79.80 31.81 -63.45
C THR A 377 80.84 31.61 -62.34
N MET A 378 80.54 30.74 -61.36
CA MET A 378 80.89 29.30 -61.43
C MET A 378 80.24 28.48 -60.30
N ASN A 379 79.89 27.24 -60.63
CA ASN A 379 79.48 26.13 -59.73
C ASN A 379 80.75 25.28 -59.40
N PRO A 380 80.75 24.10 -58.74
CA PRO A 380 79.76 23.31 -57.95
C PRO A 380 80.42 22.87 -56.58
N PRO A 381 80.23 21.67 -55.94
CA PRO A 381 79.26 20.58 -56.14
C PRO A 381 78.56 19.98 -54.90
N THR A 382 77.50 19.24 -55.21
CA THR A 382 76.93 18.12 -54.44
C THR A 382 77.93 16.97 -54.24
N VAL A 383 77.96 16.38 -53.02
CA VAL A 383 78.30 14.97 -52.83
C VAL A 383 77.36 14.34 -51.79
N SER A 384 76.78 13.19 -52.16
CA SER A 384 75.91 12.35 -51.34
C SER A 384 76.69 11.51 -50.33
N GLN A 385 76.10 11.18 -49.18
CA GLN A 385 76.21 9.82 -48.64
C GLN A 385 75.12 9.45 -47.62
N THR A 386 74.55 8.27 -47.88
CA THR A 386 73.70 7.44 -47.03
C THR A 386 74.60 6.45 -46.24
N PRO A 387 74.08 5.40 -45.56
CA PRO A 387 73.18 5.40 -44.40
C PRO A 387 73.76 4.49 -43.27
N THR A 388 72.89 3.76 -42.55
CA THR A 388 73.17 2.59 -41.67
C THR A 388 73.88 2.80 -40.32
N SER A 389 73.12 2.64 -39.23
CA SER A 389 73.12 1.37 -38.45
C SER A 389 71.85 1.35 -37.56
N SER A 390 70.94 0.36 -37.57
CA SER A 390 71.06 -1.10 -37.42
C SER A 390 71.68 -1.47 -36.08
N PHE A 391 70.98 -1.94 -35.06
CA PHE A 391 70.27 -3.23 -34.86
C PHE A 391 69.72 -3.20 -33.40
N SER A 392 68.83 -4.03 -32.86
CA SER A 392 68.08 -5.24 -33.25
C SER A 392 66.76 -5.25 -32.41
N ALA A 393 65.63 -5.79 -32.88
CA ALA A 393 65.17 -7.18 -32.68
C ALA A 393 65.08 -7.64 -31.20
N SER A 394 64.08 -8.38 -30.69
CA SER A 394 62.83 -8.92 -31.28
C SER A 394 62.05 -9.78 -30.24
N VAL A 395 60.69 -9.64 -30.15
CA VAL A 395 59.63 -10.71 -30.33
C VAL A 395 59.62 -11.97 -29.40
N PRO A 396 58.52 -12.79 -29.25
CA PRO A 396 57.05 -12.58 -29.10
C PRO A 396 56.66 -12.89 -27.62
N PRO A 397 55.86 -13.91 -27.16
CA PRO A 397 54.67 -14.68 -27.68
C PRO A 397 53.40 -13.81 -27.86
N ALA A 398 52.18 -14.21 -28.29
CA ALA A 398 51.45 -15.47 -28.63
C ALA A 398 50.69 -16.19 -27.47
N GLY A 399 49.40 -16.59 -27.58
CA GLY A 399 48.36 -16.50 -28.64
C GLY A 399 46.93 -16.50 -28.01
N SER A 400 45.79 -16.85 -28.63
CA SER A 400 45.49 -17.47 -29.94
C SER A 400 43.98 -17.35 -30.31
N ARG A 401 43.64 -17.13 -31.60
CA ARG A 401 42.44 -17.64 -32.37
C ARG A 401 41.00 -17.28 -31.84
N SER A 402 39.90 -17.24 -32.61
CA SER A 402 39.54 -17.67 -33.99
C SER A 402 38.35 -16.77 -34.49
N SER A 403 38.30 -16.25 -35.73
CA SER A 403 37.58 -16.78 -36.93
C SER A 403 36.05 -16.94 -36.78
N THR A 404 35.13 -16.60 -37.71
CA THR A 404 35.14 -16.58 -39.20
C THR A 404 33.99 -15.75 -39.82
N GLY A 405 34.17 -15.23 -41.05
CA GLY A 405 33.10 -15.02 -42.06
C GLY A 405 32.36 -13.67 -42.05
N ASN A 406 31.96 -13.08 -43.18
CA ASN A 406 32.20 -13.44 -44.59
C ASN A 406 32.13 -12.21 -45.54
N LEU A 407 32.73 -12.32 -46.73
CA LEU A 407 32.73 -11.35 -47.85
C LEU A 407 31.35 -11.34 -48.57
N GLY A 408 30.91 -10.37 -49.40
CA GLY A 408 31.53 -9.17 -50.00
C GLY A 408 30.45 -8.26 -50.68
N PRO A 409 30.66 -7.72 -51.90
CA PRO A 409 31.10 -6.31 -52.03
C PRO A 409 30.37 -5.40 -53.06
N MET A 410 30.67 -4.07 -53.00
CA MET A 410 30.62 -3.05 -54.09
C MET A 410 29.21 -2.66 -54.64
N VAL A 411 28.88 -1.42 -55.05
CA VAL A 411 29.57 -0.39 -55.91
C VAL A 411 29.10 1.06 -55.55
N SER A 412 29.91 2.10 -55.81
CA SER A 412 29.63 3.56 -55.67
C SER A 412 29.37 4.25 -57.05
N PRO A 413 29.27 5.59 -57.27
CA PRO A 413 29.16 6.77 -56.37
C PRO A 413 28.13 7.89 -56.79
N ASP A 414 27.86 8.83 -55.86
CA ASP A 414 27.69 10.34 -55.91
C ASP A 414 27.74 11.19 -57.22
N PRO A 415 27.42 12.54 -57.27
CA PRO A 415 26.76 13.49 -56.32
C PRO A 415 25.72 14.53 -56.96
N PRO A 416 25.66 15.90 -56.77
CA PRO A 416 24.52 16.55 -56.05
C PRO A 416 23.93 17.95 -56.52
N LYS A 417 22.80 18.39 -55.88
CA LYS A 417 22.34 19.80 -55.58
C LYS A 417 21.93 20.75 -56.77
N PRO A 418 21.31 21.97 -56.59
CA PRO A 418 21.06 22.79 -55.36
C PRO A 418 19.69 23.57 -55.19
N LEU A 419 19.48 24.15 -53.97
CA LEU A 419 18.83 25.46 -53.60
C LEU A 419 17.28 25.70 -53.45
N GLN A 420 16.96 26.80 -52.74
CA GLN A 420 15.79 27.24 -51.92
C GLN A 420 15.05 28.50 -52.53
N PRO A 421 14.05 29.24 -51.91
CA PRO A 421 13.10 29.02 -50.77
C PRO A 421 11.57 29.38 -51.08
N PRO A 422 10.76 30.22 -50.33
CA PRO A 422 9.43 29.87 -49.75
C PRO A 422 8.24 30.82 -50.21
N PRO A 423 7.12 31.16 -49.49
CA PRO A 423 6.43 30.67 -48.26
C PRO A 423 4.83 30.60 -48.33
N HIS A 424 4.17 30.31 -47.17
CA HIS A 424 2.80 30.75 -46.70
C HIS A 424 1.48 29.92 -46.88
N THR A 425 0.91 29.54 -45.71
CA THR A 425 -0.49 29.70 -45.19
C THR A 425 -1.78 29.04 -45.74
N ARG A 426 -2.54 28.52 -44.75
CA ARG A 426 -4.02 28.52 -44.54
C ARG A 426 -4.93 27.43 -45.14
N SER A 427 -5.91 27.07 -44.30
CA SER A 427 -7.01 26.10 -44.44
C SER A 427 -7.96 26.37 -45.61
N PHE A 428 -8.74 25.35 -46.02
CA PHE A 428 -10.21 25.46 -46.07
C PHE A 428 -10.92 24.11 -45.97
N SER A 429 -12.18 24.17 -45.56
CA SER A 429 -13.12 23.07 -45.24
C SER A 429 -14.21 22.91 -46.32
N HIS A 430 -15.10 21.93 -46.10
CA HIS A 430 -16.26 21.51 -46.94
C HIS A 430 -15.88 20.57 -48.11
N GLY A 431 -16.60 19.48 -48.41
CA GLY A 431 -17.85 18.96 -47.82
C GLY A 431 -18.97 18.94 -48.86
N ASN A 432 -19.43 17.75 -49.26
CA ASN A 432 -20.68 17.59 -50.02
C ASN A 432 -21.23 16.15 -49.90
N ALA A 433 -22.51 15.96 -50.18
CA ALA A 433 -23.25 14.75 -49.80
C ALA A 433 -24.19 14.19 -50.90
N LEU A 434 -24.73 13.00 -50.58
CA LEU A 434 -26.08 12.49 -50.92
C LEU A 434 -26.31 11.55 -52.14
N GLN A 435 -27.36 10.74 -51.94
CA GLN A 435 -28.19 9.93 -52.86
C GLN A 435 -27.62 8.60 -53.39
N GLN A 436 -28.10 7.39 -53.03
CA GLN A 436 -29.45 6.80 -52.79
C GLN A 436 -30.12 6.22 -54.05
N GLN A 437 -30.25 4.88 -54.11
CA GLN A 437 -31.35 4.20 -54.79
C GLN A 437 -31.65 2.82 -54.15
N GLN A 438 -32.73 2.17 -54.60
CA GLN A 438 -33.57 1.25 -53.83
C GLN A 438 -34.12 0.14 -54.75
N GLN A 439 -34.20 -1.12 -54.30
CA GLN A 439 -35.28 -2.04 -54.71
C GLN A 439 -35.42 -3.30 -53.83
N GLN A 440 -36.58 -3.95 -53.94
CA GLN A 440 -37.11 -5.01 -53.07
C GLN A 440 -37.12 -6.38 -53.76
N THR A 441 -37.18 -7.48 -52.99
CA THR A 441 -38.21 -8.55 -53.20
C THR A 441 -38.32 -9.50 -52.00
N GLN A 442 -39.46 -10.21 -51.90
CA GLN A 442 -39.86 -11.07 -50.78
C GLN A 442 -39.56 -12.56 -51.05
N THR A 443 -39.48 -13.39 -50.00
CA THR A 443 -40.27 -14.64 -49.87
C THR A 443 -40.18 -15.25 -48.46
N GLN A 444 -41.16 -16.07 -48.10
CA GLN A 444 -41.33 -16.69 -46.76
C GLN A 444 -40.74 -18.12 -46.72
N THR A 445 -40.39 -18.61 -45.52
CA THR A 445 -40.93 -19.89 -44.97
C THR A 445 -40.50 -20.13 -43.51
N GLN A 446 -41.28 -20.93 -42.77
CA GLN A 446 -41.03 -21.33 -41.37
C GLN A 446 -40.20 -22.62 -41.28
N THR A 447 -39.41 -22.82 -40.22
CA THR A 447 -39.49 -24.02 -39.32
C THR A 447 -38.49 -24.03 -38.16
N GLN A 448 -39.02 -24.37 -36.97
CA GLN A 448 -38.49 -25.21 -35.86
C GLN A 448 -36.99 -25.26 -35.46
N GLN A 449 -36.77 -25.06 -34.15
CA GLN A 449 -35.64 -25.52 -33.31
C GLN A 449 -35.58 -27.09 -33.22
N PRO A 450 -34.53 -27.77 -32.66
CA PRO A 450 -33.62 -27.32 -31.57
C PRO A 450 -32.15 -27.83 -31.54
N ARG A 451 -31.35 -27.30 -30.57
CA ARG A 451 -30.20 -27.89 -29.80
C ARG A 451 -29.06 -28.63 -30.57
N PHE A 452 -27.76 -28.51 -30.26
CA PHE A 452 -26.94 -27.96 -29.16
C PHE A 452 -25.56 -27.55 -29.74
N GLY A 453 -24.80 -26.66 -29.08
CA GLY A 453 -23.38 -26.44 -29.40
C GLY A 453 -22.71 -25.37 -28.53
N ASN A 454 -21.54 -25.68 -27.97
CA ASN A 454 -20.79 -24.81 -27.04
C ASN A 454 -19.78 -23.94 -27.81
N GLY A 455 -19.65 -22.64 -27.48
CA GLY A 455 -18.66 -21.76 -28.10
C GLY A 455 -18.64 -20.35 -27.50
N ALA A 456 -17.44 -19.84 -27.17
CA ALA A 456 -17.26 -18.53 -26.52
C ALA A 456 -16.95 -17.42 -27.53
N SER A 457 -17.46 -16.21 -27.30
CA SER A 457 -16.92 -14.95 -27.85
C SER A 457 -17.40 -13.72 -27.03
N GLN A 458 -16.88 -12.55 -27.36
CA GLN A 458 -16.82 -11.35 -26.49
C GLN A 458 -18.06 -10.44 -26.56
N GLY A 459 -18.35 -9.71 -25.48
CA GLY A 459 -19.29 -8.59 -25.45
C GLY A 459 -19.65 -8.14 -24.02
N PRO A 460 -19.73 -6.82 -23.71
CA PRO A 460 -20.03 -6.34 -22.36
C PRO A 460 -21.56 -6.26 -22.11
N PRO A 461 -22.09 -6.78 -20.99
CA PRO A 461 -23.51 -6.64 -20.66
C PRO A 461 -23.82 -5.32 -19.93
N GLN A 462 -24.96 -4.72 -20.28
CA GLN A 462 -25.52 -3.54 -19.63
C GLN A 462 -26.17 -3.86 -18.27
N LEU A 463 -26.51 -2.78 -17.55
CA LEU A 463 -27.28 -2.73 -16.31
C LEU A 463 -28.58 -3.56 -16.38
N GLY A 464 -28.80 -4.40 -15.36
CA GLY A 464 -30.04 -5.16 -15.18
C GLY A 464 -30.83 -4.65 -13.97
N ALA A 465 -32.11 -4.40 -14.15
CA ALA A 465 -33.03 -4.02 -13.07
C ALA A 465 -33.75 -5.26 -12.49
N LEU A 466 -33.81 -5.33 -11.14
CA LEU A 466 -34.90 -5.78 -10.24
C LEU A 466 -35.72 -7.06 -10.59
N PRO A 467 -36.03 -7.94 -9.62
CA PRO A 467 -36.95 -7.56 -8.53
C PRO A 467 -36.63 -8.08 -7.11
N PHE A 468 -37.20 -7.40 -6.11
CA PHE A 468 -37.19 -7.78 -4.69
C PHE A 468 -38.53 -8.42 -4.30
N GLN A 469 -38.52 -9.46 -3.48
CA GLN A 469 -39.74 -10.17 -3.04
C GLN A 469 -40.20 -9.67 -1.66
N GLY A 470 -41.51 -9.47 -1.48
CA GLY A 470 -42.05 -8.59 -0.45
C GLY A 470 -42.28 -9.18 0.96
N GLY A 471 -42.61 -8.28 1.89
CA GLY A 471 -43.10 -8.54 3.25
C GLY A 471 -44.24 -7.57 3.61
N LEU A 472 -45.17 -8.01 4.46
CA LEU A 472 -46.47 -7.38 4.73
C LEU A 472 -46.42 -6.26 5.80
N PRO A 473 -47.41 -5.33 5.83
CA PRO A 473 -47.45 -4.23 6.79
C PRO A 473 -48.13 -4.59 8.13
N ALA A 474 -47.80 -3.83 9.19
CA ALA A 474 -48.43 -3.89 10.52
C ALA A 474 -49.39 -2.70 10.78
N PRO A 475 -50.39 -2.83 11.67
CA PRO A 475 -51.47 -1.84 11.85
C PRO A 475 -51.14 -0.71 12.85
N PRO A 476 -51.86 0.43 12.78
CA PRO A 476 -51.60 1.60 13.63
C PRO A 476 -52.23 1.50 15.02
N SER A 477 -51.56 2.08 16.03
CA SER A 477 -52.08 2.25 17.39
C SER A 477 -52.39 3.72 17.69
N GLN A 478 -53.45 3.97 18.46
CA GLN A 478 -54.12 5.26 18.57
C GLN A 478 -53.41 6.25 19.51
N ALA A 479 -53.55 7.54 19.22
CA ALA A 479 -53.11 8.63 20.09
C ALA A 479 -54.02 8.80 21.32
N ARG A 480 -53.43 9.18 22.46
CA ARG A 480 -54.14 9.86 23.55
C ARG A 480 -53.23 10.87 24.25
N SER A 481 -53.78 12.04 24.54
CA SER A 481 -53.13 13.18 25.18
C SER A 481 -53.43 13.25 26.69
N GLY A 482 -52.51 13.83 27.47
CA GLY A 482 -52.68 14.10 28.90
C GLY A 482 -51.37 14.56 29.55
N SER A 483 -51.35 15.81 30.05
CA SER A 483 -50.20 16.52 30.65
C SER A 483 -50.38 16.68 32.17
N PRO A 484 -49.56 17.47 32.89
CA PRO A 484 -48.13 17.29 33.16
C PRO A 484 -47.80 17.33 34.68
N GLN A 485 -46.63 16.85 35.12
CA GLN A 485 -46.06 17.28 36.41
C GLN A 485 -44.54 17.08 36.54
N ASP A 486 -43.87 18.08 37.12
CA ASP A 486 -42.43 18.10 37.37
C ASP A 486 -41.99 17.10 38.45
N GLY A 487 -40.84 16.47 38.21
CA GLY A 487 -40.21 15.51 39.13
C GLY A 487 -38.79 15.17 38.69
N ARG A 488 -37.84 16.08 38.96
CA ARG A 488 -36.47 16.02 38.43
C ARG A 488 -35.65 14.89 39.08
N SER A 489 -35.61 13.73 38.41
CA SER A 489 -34.68 12.62 38.65
C SER A 489 -33.80 12.41 37.40
N PRO A 490 -32.55 11.93 37.51
CA PRO A 490 -31.64 11.85 36.38
C PRO A 490 -32.11 10.80 35.37
N ALA A 491 -32.45 11.26 34.15
CA ALA A 491 -32.90 10.38 33.08
C ALA A 491 -31.73 9.59 32.49
N TYR A 492 -31.98 8.30 32.22
CA TYR A 492 -31.07 7.44 31.47
C TYR A 492 -30.82 7.99 30.07
N GLY A 493 -29.65 7.66 29.50
CA GLY A 493 -29.08 8.32 28.33
C GLY A 493 -30.02 8.52 27.15
N GLN A 494 -30.15 9.77 26.72
CA GLN A 494 -30.80 10.12 25.45
C GLN A 494 -29.77 9.94 24.33
N SER A 495 -30.04 9.02 23.40
CA SER A 495 -29.30 8.97 22.12
C SER A 495 -29.48 10.31 21.39
N LEU A 496 -28.38 10.94 20.99
CA LEU A 496 -28.39 12.18 20.22
C LEU A 496 -28.20 11.85 18.73
N PRO A 497 -29.27 11.56 17.96
CA PRO A 497 -29.14 11.20 16.56
C PRO A 497 -28.41 12.29 15.76
N VAL A 498 -27.58 11.86 14.82
CA VAL A 498 -26.81 12.71 13.91
C VAL A 498 -27.25 12.46 12.48
N PHE A 499 -27.53 11.21 12.11
CA PHE A 499 -28.06 10.84 10.81
C PHE A 499 -29.58 11.07 10.76
N GLY A 500 -30.11 11.54 9.62
CA GLY A 500 -31.54 11.88 9.51
C GLY A 500 -31.93 13.24 10.10
N VAL A 501 -30.97 14.04 10.55
CA VAL A 501 -31.21 15.34 11.20
C VAL A 501 -30.80 16.48 10.27
N PRO A 502 -31.60 17.57 10.13
CA PRO A 502 -31.22 18.74 9.33
C PRO A 502 -29.91 19.38 9.82
N LEU A 503 -29.07 19.85 8.89
CA LEU A 503 -27.78 20.50 9.22
C LEU A 503 -27.94 21.71 10.15
N SER A 504 -28.98 22.53 9.94
CA SER A 504 -29.32 23.65 10.83
C SER A 504 -29.50 23.23 12.29
N ARG A 505 -30.17 22.10 12.54
CA ARG A 505 -30.40 21.58 13.89
C ARG A 505 -29.14 20.97 14.52
N LEU A 506 -28.25 20.40 13.71
CA LEU A 506 -26.92 19.96 14.19
C LEU A 506 -26.05 21.17 14.56
N TYR A 507 -26.08 22.22 13.75
CA TYR A 507 -25.40 23.49 14.03
C TYR A 507 -25.91 24.15 15.32
N GLU A 508 -27.23 24.28 15.49
CA GLU A 508 -27.86 24.81 16.71
C GLU A 508 -27.51 24.01 17.98
N ARG A 509 -27.42 22.67 17.86
CA ARG A 509 -27.16 21.77 19.00
C ARG A 509 -25.69 21.75 19.40
N ASP A 510 -24.80 21.59 18.41
CA ASP A 510 -23.38 21.30 18.64
C ASP A 510 -22.51 22.56 18.56
N SER A 511 -23.04 23.68 18.05
CA SER A 511 -22.34 24.96 17.80
C SER A 511 -21.11 24.88 16.89
N LEU A 512 -21.03 23.79 16.10
CA LEU A 512 -19.97 23.54 15.12
C LEU A 512 -20.47 23.82 13.70
N ALA A 513 -19.76 24.65 12.94
CA ALA A 513 -20.08 24.97 11.55
C ALA A 513 -20.04 23.75 10.59
N VAL A 514 -19.27 22.72 10.95
CA VAL A 514 -19.19 21.45 10.23
C VAL A 514 -19.50 20.31 11.22
N PRO A 515 -20.44 19.39 10.91
CA PRO A 515 -20.76 18.28 11.79
C PRO A 515 -19.56 17.40 12.12
N GLN A 516 -19.44 16.96 13.38
CA GLN A 516 -18.31 16.16 13.86
C GLN A 516 -18.10 14.87 13.04
N THR A 517 -19.18 14.21 12.62
CA THR A 517 -19.12 13.05 11.72
C THR A 517 -18.41 13.36 10.40
N VAL A 518 -18.65 14.54 9.82
CA VAL A 518 -18.00 14.97 8.56
C VAL A 518 -16.52 15.26 8.82
N HIS A 519 -16.20 16.01 9.89
CA HIS A 519 -14.82 16.35 10.25
C HIS A 519 -13.97 15.09 10.49
N GLN A 520 -14.45 14.15 11.30
CA GLN A 520 -13.73 12.91 11.60
C GLN A 520 -13.56 12.03 10.36
N CYS A 521 -14.57 11.93 9.49
CA CYS A 521 -14.45 11.16 8.26
C CYS A 521 -13.42 11.77 7.29
N ILE A 522 -13.44 13.10 7.10
CA ILE A 522 -12.46 13.82 6.28
C ILE A 522 -11.06 13.59 6.83
N GLN A 523 -10.86 13.77 8.13
CA GLN A 523 -9.57 13.61 8.80
C GLN A 523 -9.00 12.19 8.66
N ALA A 524 -9.83 11.15 8.76
CA ALA A 524 -9.39 9.77 8.54
C ALA A 524 -8.92 9.52 7.10
N VAL A 525 -9.62 10.10 6.12
CA VAL A 525 -9.30 9.93 4.69
C VAL A 525 -8.08 10.78 4.31
N ASP A 526 -7.91 11.97 4.88
CA ASP A 526 -6.69 12.77 4.73
C ASP A 526 -5.45 12.05 5.31
N LEU A 527 -5.57 11.42 6.48
CA LEU A 527 -4.45 10.72 7.14
C LEU A 527 -4.13 9.34 6.54
N TYR A 528 -5.14 8.57 6.14
CA TYR A 528 -4.99 7.16 5.77
C TYR A 528 -5.53 6.78 4.39
N GLY A 529 -6.35 7.64 3.77
CA GLY A 529 -7.10 7.34 2.54
C GLY A 529 -6.53 7.93 1.26
N LEU A 530 -5.74 9.01 1.30
CA LEU A 530 -5.25 9.72 0.09
C LEU A 530 -4.45 8.83 -0.88
N GLY A 531 -3.78 7.78 -0.37
CA GLY A 531 -3.02 6.82 -1.17
C GLY A 531 -3.79 5.53 -1.55
N VAL A 532 -5.08 5.42 -1.22
CA VAL A 532 -5.88 4.19 -1.46
C VAL A 532 -6.53 4.25 -2.83
N GLU A 533 -6.20 3.29 -3.70
CA GLU A 533 -6.79 3.19 -5.05
C GLU A 533 -8.31 3.07 -5.00
N GLY A 534 -9.01 3.95 -5.72
CA GLY A 534 -10.47 3.98 -5.76
C GLY A 534 -11.12 4.41 -4.44
N ILE A 535 -10.44 5.19 -3.60
CA ILE A 535 -11.06 5.84 -2.42
C ILE A 535 -12.36 6.56 -2.82
N TYR A 536 -13.39 6.53 -1.97
CA TYR A 536 -14.79 6.88 -2.30
C TYR A 536 -15.50 6.01 -3.36
N ARG A 537 -14.81 5.44 -4.35
CA ARG A 537 -15.41 4.53 -5.36
C ARG A 537 -15.64 3.12 -4.81
N GLN A 538 -14.71 2.61 -4.01
CA GLN A 538 -14.86 1.29 -3.37
C GLN A 538 -15.86 1.34 -2.21
N SER A 539 -16.50 0.20 -1.94
CA SER A 539 -17.43 0.01 -0.82
C SER A 539 -16.72 -0.64 0.35
N GLY A 540 -16.82 -0.03 1.54
CA GLY A 540 -16.37 -0.64 2.79
C GLY A 540 -17.30 -1.73 3.32
N SER A 541 -16.90 -2.33 4.45
CA SER A 541 -17.73 -3.24 5.24
C SER A 541 -19.02 -2.56 5.75
N LEU A 542 -20.17 -3.00 5.23
CA LEU A 542 -21.48 -2.50 5.68
C LEU A 542 -21.70 -2.67 7.19
N ASN A 543 -21.12 -3.72 7.79
CA ASN A 543 -21.17 -3.94 9.24
C ASN A 543 -20.38 -2.87 10.02
N HIS A 544 -19.22 -2.44 9.50
CA HIS A 544 -18.45 -1.35 10.12
C HIS A 544 -19.18 -0.02 9.94
N ILE A 545 -19.73 0.27 8.74
CA ILE A 545 -20.52 1.47 8.47
C ILE A 545 -21.70 1.58 9.45
N ASN A 546 -22.51 0.53 9.58
CA ASN A 546 -23.66 0.52 10.49
C ASN A 546 -23.24 0.67 11.96
N LYS A 547 -22.11 0.08 12.37
CA LYS A 547 -21.58 0.21 13.73
C LYS A 547 -21.06 1.62 14.01
N LEU A 548 -20.31 2.23 13.09
CA LEU A 548 -19.82 3.61 13.22
C LEU A 548 -20.99 4.60 13.25
N LYS A 549 -22.00 4.41 12.37
CA LYS A 549 -23.26 5.19 12.39
C LYS A 549 -23.93 5.13 13.77
N ALA A 550 -24.14 3.92 14.30
CA ALA A 550 -24.77 3.74 15.61
C ALA A 550 -23.95 4.36 16.77
N MET A 551 -22.62 4.45 16.66
CA MET A 551 -21.80 5.14 17.66
C MET A 551 -21.97 6.67 17.57
N PHE A 552 -21.97 7.25 16.37
CA PHE A 552 -22.25 8.69 16.18
C PHE A 552 -23.67 9.09 16.61
N ASP A 553 -24.68 8.27 16.33
CA ASP A 553 -26.08 8.49 16.75
C ASP A 553 -26.30 8.30 18.26
N ALA A 554 -25.36 7.64 18.96
CA ALA A 554 -25.39 7.49 20.41
C ALA A 554 -24.73 8.69 21.11
N ASP A 555 -23.48 8.99 20.74
CA ASP A 555 -22.70 10.11 21.28
C ASP A 555 -21.66 10.56 20.24
N CYS A 556 -21.90 11.71 19.61
CA CYS A 556 -21.02 12.28 18.59
C CYS A 556 -19.68 12.82 19.13
N GLN A 557 -19.53 12.99 20.45
CA GLN A 557 -18.31 13.48 21.11
C GLN A 557 -17.52 12.36 21.80
N ASN A 558 -17.93 11.10 21.61
CA ASN A 558 -17.26 9.95 22.20
C ASN A 558 -15.78 9.86 21.77
N PRO A 559 -14.80 9.79 22.69
CA PRO A 559 -13.38 9.64 22.33
C PRO A 559 -13.05 8.40 21.47
N ALA A 560 -13.91 7.37 21.46
CA ALA A 560 -13.79 6.22 20.56
C ALA A 560 -14.14 6.54 19.08
N LEU A 561 -14.61 7.76 18.79
CA LEU A 561 -14.81 8.30 17.44
C LEU A 561 -13.65 9.21 16.99
N ASP A 562 -12.52 9.20 17.71
CA ASP A 562 -11.30 9.86 17.28
C ASP A 562 -10.64 9.10 16.11
N PHE A 563 -10.89 9.52 14.88
CA PHE A 563 -10.36 8.84 13.70
C PHE A 563 -8.89 9.19 13.37
N ARG A 564 -8.19 9.90 14.27
CA ARG A 564 -6.71 9.96 14.28
C ARG A 564 -6.07 8.66 14.75
N ASN A 565 -6.85 7.70 15.24
CA ASN A 565 -6.42 6.34 15.55
C ASN A 565 -7.13 5.35 14.60
N PRO A 566 -6.39 4.59 13.76
CA PRO A 566 -7.02 3.70 12.79
C PRO A 566 -7.74 2.49 13.39
N GLU A 567 -7.46 2.14 14.65
CA GLU A 567 -8.24 1.13 15.40
C GLU A 567 -9.73 1.53 15.53
N ASN A 568 -10.02 2.83 15.72
CA ASN A 568 -11.36 3.34 15.97
C ASN A 568 -12.32 3.17 14.77
N PHE A 569 -11.77 3.01 13.55
CA PHE A 569 -12.52 2.66 12.34
C PHE A 569 -12.12 1.30 11.73
N TYR A 570 -11.56 0.39 12.54
CA TYR A 570 -11.24 -1.00 12.15
C TYR A 570 -10.22 -1.10 11.00
N HIS A 571 -9.34 -0.11 10.82
CA HIS A 571 -8.42 0.04 9.68
C HIS A 571 -9.12 0.06 8.29
N ASP A 572 -10.44 0.27 8.25
CA ASP A 572 -11.25 0.21 7.03
C ASP A 572 -11.69 1.61 6.59
N VAL A 573 -10.79 2.32 5.90
CA VAL A 573 -11.06 3.67 5.38
C VAL A 573 -12.17 3.68 4.29
N ASN A 574 -12.43 2.54 3.64
CA ASN A 574 -13.57 2.41 2.73
C ASN A 574 -14.90 2.39 3.49
N SER A 575 -14.92 1.93 4.74
CA SER A 575 -16.08 2.10 5.62
C SER A 575 -16.24 3.53 6.10
N VAL A 576 -15.15 4.27 6.32
CA VAL A 576 -15.23 5.70 6.66
C VAL A 576 -15.79 6.52 5.49
N THR A 577 -15.30 6.31 4.26
CA THR A 577 -15.90 6.97 3.08
C THR A 577 -17.33 6.51 2.81
N GLY A 578 -17.67 5.26 3.12
CA GLY A 578 -19.05 4.75 3.11
C GLY A 578 -19.95 5.48 4.10
N LEU A 579 -19.47 5.71 5.32
CA LEU A 579 -20.16 6.45 6.37
C LEU A 579 -20.39 7.91 5.99
N LEU A 580 -19.38 8.60 5.44
CA LEU A 580 -19.50 9.98 4.99
C LEU A 580 -20.55 10.14 3.87
N LYS A 581 -20.53 9.24 2.87
CA LYS A 581 -21.56 9.19 1.83
C LYS A 581 -22.94 8.86 2.40
N GLN A 582 -23.02 8.04 3.45
CA GLN A 582 -24.29 7.75 4.11
C GLN A 582 -24.84 8.98 4.85
N PHE A 583 -23.99 9.76 5.51
CA PHE A 583 -24.39 10.98 6.22
C PHE A 583 -25.09 11.95 5.27
N PHE A 584 -24.48 12.29 4.13
CA PHE A 584 -25.08 13.21 3.16
C PHE A 584 -26.37 12.68 2.52
N ARG A 585 -26.47 11.36 2.25
CA ARG A 585 -27.70 10.74 1.72
C ARG A 585 -28.83 10.60 2.74
N ASP A 586 -28.51 10.59 4.03
CA ASP A 586 -29.49 10.56 5.11
C ASP A 586 -29.96 11.96 5.51
N LEU A 587 -29.44 13.04 4.91
CA LEU A 587 -29.93 14.39 5.17
C LEU A 587 -31.36 14.56 4.60
N PRO A 588 -32.29 15.21 5.35
CA PRO A 588 -33.66 15.41 4.89
C PRO A 588 -33.78 16.47 3.77
N ASP A 589 -32.77 17.34 3.64
CA ASP A 589 -32.54 18.25 2.52
C ASP A 589 -31.06 18.07 2.09
N PRO A 590 -30.73 17.89 0.81
CA PRO A 590 -29.35 17.64 0.37
C PRO A 590 -28.40 18.79 0.73
N LEU A 591 -27.08 18.54 0.71
CA LEU A 591 -26.09 19.57 1.07
C LEU A 591 -26.19 20.83 0.19
N LEU A 592 -26.49 20.66 -1.11
CA LEU A 592 -26.70 21.75 -2.06
C LEU A 592 -28.13 22.29 -2.08
N THR A 593 -29.00 21.79 -1.19
CA THR A 593 -30.44 22.09 -1.03
C THR A 593 -31.31 21.73 -2.24
N MET A 594 -32.57 21.39 -2.00
CA MET A 594 -33.56 21.29 -3.09
C MET A 594 -33.95 22.67 -3.65
N GLU A 595 -33.82 23.74 -2.86
CA GLU A 595 -34.16 25.13 -3.27
C GLU A 595 -33.24 25.63 -4.40
N HIS A 596 -31.94 25.38 -4.31
CA HIS A 596 -30.95 25.88 -5.26
C HIS A 596 -30.66 24.90 -6.41
N HIS A 597 -31.31 23.74 -6.44
CA HIS A 597 -31.05 22.66 -7.40
C HIS A 597 -31.20 23.12 -8.86
N ASP A 598 -32.34 23.71 -9.22
CA ASP A 598 -32.59 24.22 -10.58
C ASP A 598 -31.57 25.28 -11.00
N ALA A 599 -31.11 26.11 -10.06
CA ALA A 599 -30.09 27.13 -10.31
C ALA A 599 -28.72 26.49 -10.60
N PHE A 600 -28.32 25.46 -9.86
CA PHE A 600 -27.10 24.69 -10.14
C PHE A 600 -27.16 23.99 -11.50
N ILE A 601 -28.31 23.40 -11.85
CA ILE A 601 -28.52 22.74 -13.15
C ILE A 601 -28.53 23.76 -14.30
N ALA A 602 -29.08 24.97 -14.09
CA ALA A 602 -29.01 26.06 -15.05
C ALA A 602 -27.55 26.53 -15.26
N ALA A 603 -26.81 26.83 -14.19
CA ALA A 603 -25.40 27.18 -14.27
C ALA A 603 -24.57 26.09 -14.97
N ALA A 604 -24.86 24.80 -14.72
CA ALA A 604 -24.17 23.69 -15.39
C ALA A 604 -24.36 23.66 -16.92
N LYS A 605 -25.45 24.23 -17.44
CA LYS A 605 -25.74 24.29 -18.88
C LYS A 605 -24.94 25.36 -19.62
N GLU A 606 -24.33 26.32 -18.90
CA GLU A 606 -23.47 27.34 -19.50
C GLU A 606 -22.26 26.73 -20.22
N GLU A 607 -22.02 27.20 -21.45
CA GLU A 607 -20.91 26.77 -22.30
C GLU A 607 -19.60 27.48 -21.94
N ASP A 608 -19.66 28.74 -21.49
CA ASP A 608 -18.49 29.49 -21.03
C ASP A 608 -18.08 29.02 -19.62
N ASP A 609 -16.84 28.53 -19.49
CA ASP A 609 -16.31 27.98 -18.24
C ASP A 609 -16.18 29.03 -17.12
N VAL A 610 -15.93 30.30 -17.47
CA VAL A 610 -15.78 31.41 -16.51
C VAL A 610 -17.15 31.83 -16.01
N VAL A 611 -18.11 32.02 -16.91
CA VAL A 611 -19.51 32.35 -16.53
C VAL A 611 -20.11 31.21 -15.70
N ARG A 612 -19.83 29.95 -16.07
CA ARG A 612 -20.24 28.78 -15.29
C ARG A 612 -19.64 28.80 -13.88
N ARG A 613 -18.33 29.01 -13.74
CA ARG A 613 -17.67 29.14 -12.42
C ARG A 613 -18.30 30.24 -11.57
N ASP A 614 -18.47 31.44 -12.13
CA ASP A 614 -18.97 32.60 -11.39
C ASP A 614 -20.44 32.41 -10.96
N SER A 615 -21.24 31.74 -11.80
CA SER A 615 -22.60 31.33 -11.44
C SER A 615 -22.61 30.31 -10.31
N MET A 616 -21.74 29.29 -10.33
CA MET A 616 -21.61 28.32 -9.23
C MET A 616 -21.21 29.01 -7.92
N HIS A 617 -20.24 29.92 -7.97
CA HIS A 617 -19.79 30.69 -6.81
C HIS A 617 -20.90 31.56 -6.21
N ALA A 618 -21.68 32.26 -7.05
CA ALA A 618 -22.82 33.06 -6.61
C ALA A 618 -23.91 32.23 -5.91
N ILE A 619 -24.24 31.03 -6.44
CA ILE A 619 -25.23 30.14 -5.84
C ILE A 619 -24.70 29.54 -4.53
N ILE A 620 -23.42 29.16 -4.47
CA ILE A 620 -22.78 28.61 -3.27
C ILE A 620 -22.79 29.63 -2.12
N ASN A 621 -22.49 30.90 -2.40
CA ASN A 621 -22.57 31.98 -1.39
C ASN A 621 -24.01 32.32 -0.94
N ALA A 622 -25.03 31.80 -1.62
CA ALA A 622 -26.43 31.92 -1.20
C ALA A 622 -26.92 30.71 -0.38
N LEU A 623 -26.07 29.69 -0.15
CA LEU A 623 -26.40 28.57 0.71
C LEU A 623 -26.41 28.99 2.20
N PRO A 624 -27.22 28.35 3.06
CA PRO A 624 -27.15 28.57 4.51
C PRO A 624 -25.75 28.29 5.08
N ASP A 625 -25.31 29.09 6.05
CA ASP A 625 -24.00 28.98 6.72
C ASP A 625 -23.52 27.54 7.02
N PRO A 626 -24.31 26.63 7.66
CA PRO A 626 -23.87 25.27 7.92
C PRO A 626 -23.71 24.41 6.66
N ASN A 627 -24.50 24.67 5.61
CA ASN A 627 -24.36 24.02 4.31
C ASN A 627 -23.11 24.53 3.59
N TYR A 628 -22.89 25.84 3.55
CA TYR A 628 -21.69 26.46 2.96
C TYR A 628 -20.41 25.95 3.64
N ALA A 629 -20.32 26.00 4.98
CA ALA A 629 -19.15 25.57 5.72
C ALA A 629 -18.86 24.07 5.53
N THR A 630 -19.91 23.24 5.55
CA THR A 630 -19.78 21.79 5.32
C THR A 630 -19.37 21.48 3.87
N LEU A 631 -19.90 22.21 2.89
CA LEU A 631 -19.52 22.09 1.48
C LEU A 631 -18.07 22.51 1.23
N ARG A 632 -17.62 23.62 1.82
CA ARG A 632 -16.22 24.09 1.73
C ARG A 632 -15.26 23.04 2.29
N ALA A 633 -15.54 22.54 3.50
CA ALA A 633 -14.72 21.51 4.13
C ALA A 633 -14.65 20.22 3.29
N LEU A 634 -15.77 19.77 2.72
CA LEU A 634 -15.81 18.61 1.82
C LEU A 634 -15.05 18.88 0.53
N THR A 635 -15.24 20.03 -0.11
CA THR A 635 -14.62 20.34 -1.41
C THR A 635 -13.10 20.43 -1.29
N LEU A 636 -12.59 21.12 -0.27
CA LEU A 636 -11.15 21.18 0.01
C LEU A 636 -10.54 19.80 0.28
N HIS A 637 -11.28 18.90 0.93
CA HIS A 637 -10.86 17.51 1.10
C HIS A 637 -10.83 16.73 -0.23
N LEU A 638 -11.89 16.84 -1.04
CA LEU A 638 -11.96 16.17 -2.32
C LEU A 638 -10.93 16.72 -3.33
N HIS A 639 -10.52 17.99 -3.22
CA HIS A 639 -9.38 18.53 -3.96
C HIS A 639 -8.07 17.82 -3.58
N ARG A 640 -7.78 17.62 -2.29
CA ARG A 640 -6.60 16.85 -1.86
C ARG A 640 -6.61 15.40 -2.38
N VAL A 641 -7.78 14.77 -2.43
CA VAL A 641 -7.96 13.44 -3.04
C VAL A 641 -7.66 13.50 -4.55
N MET A 642 -8.14 14.53 -5.25
CA MET A 642 -7.92 14.77 -6.68
C MET A 642 -6.44 15.04 -7.03
N ASP A 643 -5.71 15.79 -6.20
CA ASP A 643 -4.26 16.00 -6.35
C ASP A 643 -3.50 14.65 -6.26
N GLY A 644 -3.97 13.76 -5.38
CA GLY A 644 -3.52 12.38 -5.25
C GLY A 644 -3.94 11.42 -6.38
N SER A 645 -4.68 11.89 -7.41
CA SER A 645 -5.28 11.05 -8.46
C SER A 645 -4.29 10.16 -9.24
N HIS A 646 -3.02 10.56 -9.30
CA HIS A 646 -1.96 9.75 -9.90
C HIS A 646 -1.70 8.43 -9.15
N VAL A 647 -1.92 8.40 -7.82
CA VAL A 647 -1.86 7.21 -6.96
C VAL A 647 -3.26 6.59 -6.81
N ASN A 648 -4.21 7.36 -6.30
CA ASN A 648 -5.52 6.83 -5.89
C ASN A 648 -6.53 6.63 -7.05
N ARG A 649 -6.19 7.07 -8.28
CA ARG A 649 -7.02 6.96 -9.50
C ARG A 649 -8.35 7.74 -9.47
N MET A 650 -8.53 8.64 -8.51
CA MET A 650 -9.75 9.46 -8.36
C MET A 650 -9.52 10.89 -8.87
N ASN A 651 -9.75 11.11 -10.17
CA ASN A 651 -9.80 12.45 -10.74
C ASN A 651 -11.13 13.16 -10.42
N SER A 652 -11.25 14.45 -10.78
CA SER A 652 -12.44 15.28 -10.54
C SER A 652 -13.73 14.60 -11.03
N HIS A 653 -13.72 14.07 -12.25
CA HIS A 653 -14.87 13.40 -12.86
C HIS A 653 -15.28 12.13 -12.11
N ASN A 654 -14.31 11.28 -11.71
CA ASN A 654 -14.57 10.07 -10.93
C ASN A 654 -15.19 10.38 -9.56
N LEU A 655 -14.78 11.49 -8.94
CA LEU A 655 -15.37 11.98 -7.68
C LEU A 655 -16.76 12.58 -7.93
N ALA A 656 -16.94 13.36 -8.98
CA ALA A 656 -18.21 13.97 -9.36
C ALA A 656 -19.32 12.95 -9.68
N VAL A 657 -18.97 11.82 -10.32
CA VAL A 657 -19.89 10.67 -10.54
C VAL A 657 -20.43 10.11 -9.22
N ILE A 658 -19.67 10.18 -8.14
CA ILE A 658 -20.06 9.67 -6.82
C ILE A 658 -20.80 10.75 -6.02
N PHE A 659 -20.29 11.98 -6.04
CA PHE A 659 -20.78 13.06 -5.18
C PHE A 659 -21.95 13.84 -5.78
N GLY A 660 -22.15 13.89 -7.11
CA GLY A 660 -23.30 14.51 -7.76
C GLY A 660 -24.65 14.10 -7.15
N PRO A 661 -25.06 12.81 -7.25
CA PRO A 661 -26.31 12.34 -6.64
C PRO A 661 -26.27 12.29 -5.10
N THR A 662 -25.08 12.33 -4.49
CA THR A 662 -24.92 12.31 -3.02
C THR A 662 -25.15 13.70 -2.39
N LEU A 663 -24.84 14.79 -3.11
CA LEU A 663 -24.90 16.16 -2.59
C LEU A 663 -26.09 16.98 -3.14
N MET A 664 -26.56 16.65 -4.34
CA MET A 664 -27.76 17.27 -4.95
C MET A 664 -29.04 16.43 -4.75
N GLY A 665 -28.91 15.25 -4.12
CA GLY A 665 -30.01 14.31 -3.93
C GLY A 665 -30.34 13.49 -5.17
N SER A 666 -31.03 12.37 -4.94
CA SER A 666 -31.45 11.43 -5.99
C SER A 666 -32.97 11.23 -5.94
N ASP A 667 -33.73 12.26 -6.33
CA ASP A 667 -35.18 12.12 -6.51
C ASP A 667 -35.46 11.18 -7.70
N PRO A 668 -36.18 10.06 -7.52
CA PRO A 668 -36.48 9.11 -8.59
C PRO A 668 -37.22 9.70 -9.80
N SER A 669 -37.86 10.88 -9.65
CA SER A 669 -38.62 11.55 -10.71
C SER A 669 -37.76 12.40 -11.64
N THR A 670 -36.62 12.95 -11.18
CA THR A 670 -35.72 13.81 -11.98
C THR A 670 -34.38 13.14 -12.31
N ALA A 671 -33.99 12.10 -11.56
CA ALA A 671 -32.64 11.49 -11.59
C ALA A 671 -32.12 10.98 -12.96
N ILE A 672 -32.96 10.80 -13.98
CA ILE A 672 -32.50 10.25 -15.28
C ILE A 672 -32.03 11.36 -16.24
N ALA A 673 -32.67 12.53 -16.24
CA ALA A 673 -32.32 13.62 -17.13
C ALA A 673 -31.17 14.48 -16.57
N ASP A 674 -31.17 14.74 -15.27
CA ASP A 674 -30.26 15.70 -14.66
C ASP A 674 -28.97 15.09 -14.11
N ALA A 675 -28.83 13.75 -14.03
CA ALA A 675 -27.62 13.11 -13.53
C ALA A 675 -26.33 13.57 -14.24
N GLY A 676 -26.37 13.78 -15.56
CA GLY A 676 -25.23 14.32 -16.31
C GLY A 676 -24.88 15.75 -15.91
N TRP A 677 -25.88 16.58 -15.62
CA TRP A 677 -25.70 17.95 -15.16
C TRP A 677 -25.21 18.01 -13.71
N GLN A 678 -25.75 17.17 -12.81
CA GLN A 678 -25.28 17.04 -11.43
C GLN A 678 -23.79 16.67 -11.36
N ILE A 679 -23.33 15.78 -12.24
CA ILE A 679 -21.91 15.45 -12.38
C ILE A 679 -21.12 16.69 -12.84
N LYS A 680 -21.61 17.42 -13.85
CA LYS A 680 -20.96 18.66 -14.34
C LYS A 680 -20.91 19.78 -13.29
N VAL A 681 -21.90 19.88 -12.39
CA VAL A 681 -21.88 20.79 -11.23
C VAL A 681 -20.69 20.46 -10.33
N ILE A 682 -20.62 19.23 -9.80
CA ILE A 682 -19.57 18.84 -8.86
C ILE A 682 -18.18 18.85 -9.51
N ASP A 683 -18.06 18.42 -10.77
CA ASP A 683 -16.79 18.46 -11.52
C ASP A 683 -16.30 19.91 -11.72
N THR A 684 -17.20 20.85 -12.02
CA THR A 684 -16.85 22.28 -12.12
C THR A 684 -16.40 22.83 -10.76
N ILE A 685 -17.10 22.49 -9.67
CA ILE A 685 -16.76 22.94 -8.31
C ILE A 685 -15.37 22.42 -7.91
N LEU A 686 -15.08 21.13 -8.12
CA LEU A 686 -13.79 20.53 -7.79
C LEU A 686 -12.64 21.16 -8.59
N GLN A 687 -12.79 21.32 -9.91
CA GLN A 687 -11.76 21.93 -10.77
C GLN A 687 -11.47 23.40 -10.44
N ASN A 688 -12.41 24.10 -9.80
CA ASN A 688 -12.29 25.52 -9.46
C ASN A 688 -12.31 25.78 -7.94
N THR A 689 -11.92 24.79 -7.12
CA THR A 689 -12.06 24.83 -5.65
C THR A 689 -11.56 26.16 -5.04
N TYR A 690 -10.29 26.53 -5.25
CA TYR A 690 -9.69 27.76 -4.71
C TYR A 690 -10.16 29.07 -5.40
N GLN A 691 -11.03 28.99 -6.42
CA GLN A 691 -11.64 30.17 -7.06
C GLN A 691 -13.12 30.35 -6.64
N ILE A 692 -13.71 29.33 -6.01
CA ILE A 692 -15.09 29.31 -5.50
C ILE A 692 -15.11 29.43 -3.97
N PHE A 693 -14.06 28.96 -3.31
CA PHE A 693 -13.83 29.11 -1.89
C PHE A 693 -12.48 29.81 -1.71
N ASP A 694 -12.50 31.02 -1.17
CA ASP A 694 -11.27 31.78 -0.90
C ASP A 694 -10.33 31.02 0.05
N ASP A 695 -9.03 31.25 -0.11
CA ASP A 695 -7.99 30.80 0.84
C ASP A 695 -8.06 31.65 2.13
N ASP A 696 -8.28 31.00 3.28
CA ASP A 696 -8.12 31.59 4.64
C ASP A 696 -6.70 31.31 5.19
#